data_AF-A0A960WVH1-F1
#
_entry.id   AF-A0A960WVH1-F1
#
_cell.length_a   1.000
_cell.length_b   1.000
_cell.length_c   1.000
_cell.angle_alpha   90.00
_cell.angle_beta   90.00
_cell.angle_gamma   90.00
#
_symmetry.space_group_name_H-M   'P 1'
#
loop_
_entity.id
_entity.type
_entity.pdbx_description
1 polymer ?
#
loop_
_entity_poly.entity_id
_entity_poly.type
_entity_poly.pdbx_seq_one_letter_code
_entity_poly.pdbx_strand_id
1 'polypeptide(L)'
;MDTKSPFLVLAPLFGWSFLVPLSGADAPKPVSELRSFPSPGDGGAGSALFEPLAPEASGLDFTIPIDTKHPDRRLYYSSMACGGVATGDLDGDGWPELFFSVGPTRNRLFHHRGEAAAPLFEEPADETGVAEAESWCNGSAMADVDGDGDLDLFICRYDEPNRLYLNESTPGHLKFREAAAAWGLDLADASLMPVFADYDRDGDLDLFLATNALYRKGGRPAEGVPMRKTATGWEVVAPWDRYFKVGTINPQTGVPTFTEAARPNRLFRNEGGRFTEVSLAAGIRPVPTHTNGAAWIDYDDDGWLDLYVANDFSDRDELYRNRGDGTFEEIAAGVLQHTSWFSMGAGTGDYNNDGLTDLIVSDMLPTTHYRQKVTMGEMGASFTAMYQEGLPRQNMLSAFFVNTGTGHFFEAAHMSGIAKTDWTWAIKRGDFDGDGRLDLYLPTGHTRDFNHSDFKFDVSQRVGKDDFDFFLERPELREHDLVFRNTSDFKFEKIGKEWGLGLEETMTYGAAVTDLDRDGDLDLVTLSLEDRPGVFLNRSRERGANHLLVRLKGRGANSSALGAKVTVVSSGGGLQSRVLLPQNGYQESDEPLVHFGLGASDEVASLEVFWPSGTRQKLSGLAANRWIEIVEPDPADSVPVEEETGKPLFRKVDGFAALALPEAPFDDFQRQPLLPHQHSQLGPGQAWGDVDGDGLTDVYLGSPKGQPGRLLLRRGLDEDGNPFFTMRMHQPFTEMIGQEDLGALLLDADGDGDRDLFVVSGSVECEPGDPSLGDRLYLNDGKGEFTGGSHLLPHPGADGHASGSVAAAADFDRDGDLDIFVGGRVVPGQYPVAARNRLLVNGGQADFRDDAAAQGIASTGLVTGA
;
A
#
# COMPACT_ATOMS: atom_id res chain seq x y z
N MET A 1 48.72 -5.19 -73.62
CA MET A 1 47.26 -5.26 -73.46
C MET A 1 47.05 -5.77 -72.05
N ASP A 2 46.64 -5.03 -71.03
CA ASP A 2 46.10 -3.68 -70.84
C ASP A 2 46.33 -3.35 -69.34
N THR A 3 47.05 -2.27 -69.00
CA THR A 3 46.57 -1.06 -68.26
C THR A 3 45.67 -1.36 -67.04
N LYS A 4 45.89 -0.98 -65.76
CA LYS A 4 46.71 -0.01 -64.96
C LYS A 4 46.75 -0.58 -63.50
N SER A 5 47.87 -0.75 -62.77
CA SER A 5 48.68 0.20 -61.95
C SER A 5 47.93 0.97 -60.83
N PRO A 6 48.57 1.35 -59.69
CA PRO A 6 49.41 0.55 -58.78
C PRO A 6 49.19 0.86 -57.26
N PHE A 7 49.74 0.03 -56.38
CA PHE A 7 50.04 0.35 -54.97
C PHE A 7 51.16 1.40 -54.88
N LEU A 8 51.07 2.37 -53.98
CA LEU A 8 52.24 3.14 -53.51
C LEU A 8 52.13 3.54 -52.02
N VAL A 9 53.19 3.20 -51.30
CA VAL A 9 53.54 3.57 -49.92
C VAL A 9 53.98 5.04 -49.87
N LEU A 10 53.60 5.78 -48.82
CA LEU A 10 54.21 7.08 -48.48
C LEU A 10 54.25 7.31 -46.96
N ALA A 11 55.45 7.71 -46.51
CA ALA A 11 55.85 8.04 -45.14
C ALA A 11 55.34 9.44 -44.70
N PRO A 12 55.39 9.79 -43.39
CA PRO A 12 54.63 10.90 -42.83
C PRO A 12 55.34 12.26 -42.96
N LEU A 13 54.53 13.30 -43.17
CA LEU A 13 54.92 14.71 -43.04
C LEU A 13 54.52 15.22 -41.65
N PHE A 14 55.51 15.69 -40.89
CA PHE A 14 55.32 16.39 -39.62
C PHE A 14 54.62 17.74 -39.87
N GLY A 15 53.42 17.91 -39.30
CA GLY A 15 52.77 19.21 -39.11
C GLY A 15 52.75 19.54 -37.62
N TRP A 16 53.41 20.65 -37.25
CA TRP A 16 53.36 21.20 -35.90
C TRP A 16 52.04 21.95 -35.72
N SER A 17 51.17 21.46 -34.83
CA SER A 17 50.02 22.22 -34.33
C SER A 17 50.39 22.85 -33.00
N PHE A 18 50.34 24.18 -32.93
CA PHE A 18 50.39 24.94 -31.69
C PHE A 18 49.12 24.65 -30.88
N LEU A 19 49.28 23.99 -29.72
CA LEU A 19 48.26 23.92 -28.68
C LEU A 19 48.24 25.28 -27.94
N VAL A 20 47.15 26.01 -28.12
CA VAL A 20 46.74 27.06 -27.17
C VAL A 20 45.98 26.33 -26.06
N PRO A 21 46.36 26.44 -24.78
CA PRO A 21 45.52 25.92 -23.71
C PRO A 21 44.33 26.88 -23.58
N LEU A 22 43.17 26.48 -24.10
CA LEU A 22 41.91 26.98 -23.57
C LEU A 22 41.85 26.50 -22.12
N SER A 23 41.73 27.45 -21.19
CA SER A 23 41.43 27.19 -19.79
C SER A 23 40.24 26.23 -19.72
N GLY A 24 40.49 25.03 -19.19
CA GLY A 24 39.41 24.07 -18.93
C GLY A 24 38.43 24.70 -17.96
N ALA A 25 37.16 24.75 -18.36
CA ALA A 25 36.10 24.61 -17.38
C ALA A 25 36.28 23.19 -16.81
N ASP A 26 36.55 23.10 -15.51
CA ASP A 26 36.58 21.81 -14.82
C ASP A 26 35.26 21.09 -15.12
N ALA A 27 35.33 19.84 -15.59
CA ALA A 27 34.15 19.00 -15.68
C ALA A 27 33.52 18.94 -14.26
N PRO A 28 32.18 19.04 -14.14
CA PRO A 28 31.53 18.99 -12.84
C PRO A 28 31.97 17.73 -12.09
N LYS A 29 32.32 17.89 -10.82
CA LYS A 29 32.65 16.73 -9.96
C LYS A 29 31.40 15.87 -9.85
N PRO A 30 31.53 14.52 -9.86
CA PRO A 30 30.38 13.62 -9.76
C PRO A 30 29.60 13.78 -8.43
N VAL A 31 30.24 14.37 -7.42
CA VAL A 31 29.64 14.71 -6.12
C VAL A 31 30.17 16.06 -5.66
N SER A 32 29.28 16.91 -5.15
CA SER A 32 29.64 18.16 -4.47
C SER A 32 28.95 18.27 -3.12
N GLU A 33 29.67 18.75 -2.11
CA GLU A 33 29.07 19.17 -0.84
C GLU A 33 28.40 20.53 -1.03
N LEU A 34 27.09 20.61 -0.79
CA LEU A 34 26.34 21.86 -0.80
C LEU A 34 26.44 22.54 0.56
N ARG A 35 26.29 21.77 1.64
CA ARG A 35 26.34 22.28 3.00
C ARG A 35 26.85 21.22 3.99
N SER A 36 27.68 21.66 4.92
CA SER A 36 27.91 20.95 6.18
C SER A 36 26.85 21.37 7.18
N PHE A 37 26.16 20.41 7.80
CA PHE A 37 25.16 20.76 8.80
C PHE A 37 25.81 21.43 10.03
N PRO A 38 25.18 22.45 10.62
CA PRO A 38 25.65 23.06 11.84
C PRO A 38 25.84 22.01 12.95
N SER A 39 26.79 22.26 13.84
CA SER A 39 26.91 21.46 15.05
C SER A 39 25.68 21.68 15.92
N PRO A 40 25.16 20.63 16.59
CA PRO A 40 24.06 20.81 17.53
C PRO A 40 24.46 21.80 18.62
N GLY A 41 23.58 22.78 18.91
CA GLY A 41 23.88 23.84 19.87
C GLY A 41 24.01 23.35 21.33
N ASP A 42 24.54 24.19 22.22
CA ASP A 42 24.62 23.92 23.67
C ASP A 42 23.23 23.96 24.39
N GLY A 43 22.17 24.32 23.65
CA GLY A 43 20.79 24.22 24.12
C GLY A 43 20.39 22.76 24.18
N GLY A 44 20.54 22.12 25.35
CA GLY A 44 20.30 20.69 25.48
C GLY A 44 18.95 20.25 24.89
N ALA A 45 18.92 19.04 24.32
CA ALA A 45 17.72 18.47 23.72
C ALA A 45 16.48 18.70 24.59
N GLY A 46 15.47 19.37 24.03
CA GLY A 46 14.16 19.53 24.66
C GLY A 46 13.59 18.18 25.10
N SER A 47 12.56 18.17 25.95
CA SER A 47 12.01 16.90 26.45
C SER A 47 11.39 16.03 25.34
N ALA A 48 10.88 16.65 24.28
CA ALA A 48 10.24 15.99 23.13
C ALA A 48 11.15 15.99 21.89
N LEU A 49 10.88 15.10 20.94
CA LEU A 49 11.62 15.01 19.67
C LEU A 49 11.31 16.19 18.76
N PHE A 50 10.03 16.56 18.66
CA PHE A 50 9.56 17.71 17.92
C PHE A 50 9.19 18.86 18.86
N GLU A 51 9.53 20.07 18.43
CA GLU A 51 9.17 21.31 19.11
C GLU A 51 8.31 22.18 18.18
N PRO A 52 7.07 22.53 18.58
CA PRO A 52 6.23 23.39 17.76
C PRO A 52 6.77 24.82 17.73
N LEU A 53 6.84 25.41 16.54
CA LEU A 53 7.14 26.82 16.33
C LEU A 53 5.85 27.63 16.35
N ALA A 54 5.81 28.68 17.18
CA ALA A 54 4.64 29.54 17.27
C ALA A 54 4.37 30.25 15.93
N PRO A 55 3.11 30.48 15.53
CA PRO A 55 2.77 31.14 14.26
C PRO A 55 3.44 32.50 14.07
N GLU A 56 3.59 33.29 15.14
CA GLU A 56 4.27 34.60 15.06
C GLU A 56 5.79 34.47 14.88
N ALA A 57 6.37 33.34 15.28
CA ALA A 57 7.78 33.04 15.12
C ALA A 57 8.08 32.43 13.74
N SER A 58 7.18 31.60 13.21
CA SER A 58 7.31 31.03 11.87
C SER A 58 6.89 32.02 10.77
N GLY A 59 6.01 32.97 11.07
CA GLY A 59 5.39 33.85 10.06
C GLY A 59 4.15 33.27 9.38
N LEU A 60 3.77 32.02 9.71
CA LEU A 60 2.58 31.34 9.18
C LEU A 60 1.33 31.64 10.03
N ASP A 61 0.92 32.91 10.11
CA ASP A 61 -0.26 33.35 10.89
C ASP A 61 -1.50 33.56 10.00
N PHE A 62 -2.08 32.46 9.52
CA PHE A 62 -3.37 32.47 8.82
C PHE A 62 -4.22 31.25 9.20
N THR A 63 -5.52 31.31 8.93
CA THR A 63 -6.45 30.19 9.15
C THR A 63 -7.28 29.91 7.90
N ILE A 64 -7.77 28.67 7.77
CA ILE A 64 -8.67 28.25 6.69
C ILE A 64 -10.06 27.98 7.30
N PRO A 65 -11.00 28.94 7.22
CA PRO A 65 -12.31 28.76 7.82
C PRO A 65 -13.22 27.85 6.97
N ILE A 66 -14.10 27.12 7.64
CA ILE A 66 -15.26 26.46 7.06
C ILE A 66 -16.30 27.56 6.73
N ASP A 67 -16.15 28.16 5.55
CA ASP A 67 -17.13 29.14 5.04
C ASP A 67 -18.42 28.47 4.57
N THR A 68 -19.38 28.37 5.49
CA THR A 68 -20.74 27.85 5.24
C THR A 68 -21.55 28.66 4.22
N LYS A 69 -21.07 29.83 3.76
CA LYS A 69 -21.71 30.66 2.72
C LYS A 69 -21.01 30.54 1.37
N HIS A 70 -19.89 29.82 1.27
CA HIS A 70 -19.17 29.63 0.02
C HIS A 70 -20.07 28.97 -1.04
N PRO A 71 -20.05 29.41 -2.32
CA PRO A 71 -20.83 28.82 -3.40
C PRO A 71 -20.59 27.31 -3.59
N ASP A 72 -19.41 26.83 -3.20
CA ASP A 72 -18.96 25.44 -3.30
C ASP A 72 -18.85 24.71 -1.96
N ARG A 73 -19.51 25.20 -0.90
CA ARG A 73 -19.56 24.55 0.42
C ARG A 73 -19.97 23.07 0.43
N ARG A 74 -20.54 22.55 -0.66
CA ARG A 74 -20.82 21.12 -0.84
C ARG A 74 -19.55 20.26 -0.79
N LEU A 75 -18.38 20.83 -1.11
CA LEU A 75 -17.10 20.13 -1.12
C LEU A 75 -16.59 19.79 0.28
N TYR A 76 -17.07 20.48 1.33
CA TYR A 76 -16.78 20.11 2.72
C TYR A 76 -17.29 18.72 3.12
N TYR A 77 -18.18 18.10 2.32
CA TYR A 77 -18.64 16.72 2.49
C TYR A 77 -17.68 15.67 1.91
N SER A 78 -16.68 16.09 1.16
CA SER A 78 -15.83 15.22 0.33
C SER A 78 -14.37 15.28 0.74
N SER A 79 -13.54 14.46 0.08
CA SER A 79 -12.09 14.54 0.17
C SER A 79 -11.56 15.94 -0.21
N MET A 80 -12.25 16.67 -1.09
CA MET A 80 -11.88 18.03 -1.52
C MET A 80 -12.19 19.13 -0.48
N ALA A 81 -12.38 18.81 0.80
CA ALA A 81 -12.76 19.79 1.82
C ALA A 81 -11.64 20.81 2.12
N CYS A 82 -10.38 20.40 1.98
CA CYS A 82 -9.20 21.24 2.07
C CYS A 82 -8.26 20.92 0.90
N GLY A 83 -7.24 21.75 0.69
CA GLY A 83 -6.13 21.43 -0.21
C GLY A 83 -4.94 20.85 0.58
N GLY A 84 -3.72 21.01 0.05
CA GLY A 84 -2.51 20.47 0.65
C GLY A 84 -1.36 21.48 0.76
N VAL A 85 -0.19 20.96 1.12
CA VAL A 85 1.07 21.72 1.23
C VAL A 85 2.10 21.13 0.27
N ALA A 86 2.79 21.99 -0.46
CA ALA A 86 3.93 21.64 -1.29
C ALA A 86 5.16 22.43 -0.83
N THR A 87 6.33 21.79 -0.83
CA THR A 87 7.57 22.42 -0.39
C THR A 87 8.73 22.15 -1.34
N GLY A 88 9.63 23.11 -1.49
CA GLY A 88 10.83 23.01 -2.30
C GLY A 88 11.54 24.34 -2.47
N ASP A 89 12.83 24.29 -2.82
CA ASP A 89 13.66 25.46 -3.11
C ASP A 89 13.24 26.08 -4.46
N LEU A 90 12.33 27.06 -4.43
CA LEU A 90 11.71 27.62 -5.62
C LEU A 90 12.55 28.72 -6.25
N ASP A 91 13.43 29.36 -5.51
CA ASP A 91 14.27 30.44 -6.05
C ASP A 91 15.76 30.10 -6.16
N GLY A 92 16.16 28.90 -5.74
CA GLY A 92 17.51 28.36 -5.86
C GLY A 92 18.48 28.94 -4.83
N ASP A 93 17.99 29.50 -3.73
CA ASP A 93 18.82 30.02 -2.63
C ASP A 93 19.25 28.95 -1.62
N GLY A 94 18.71 27.73 -1.75
CA GLY A 94 19.02 26.57 -0.93
C GLY A 94 18.06 26.37 0.25
N TRP A 95 17.01 27.18 0.39
CA TRP A 95 16.01 27.07 1.45
C TRP A 95 14.64 26.71 0.88
N PRO A 96 13.86 25.84 1.54
CA PRO A 96 12.58 25.41 0.98
C PRO A 96 11.47 26.45 1.22
N GLU A 97 10.80 26.85 0.14
CA GLU A 97 9.53 27.58 0.19
C GLU A 97 8.38 26.67 0.60
N LEU A 98 7.27 27.30 1.03
CA LEU A 98 6.02 26.62 1.33
C LEU A 98 4.89 27.17 0.47
N PHE A 99 4.21 26.30 -0.26
CA PHE A 99 2.98 26.62 -0.98
C PHE A 99 1.80 25.87 -0.36
N PHE A 100 0.75 26.61 -0.01
CA PHE A 100 -0.52 26.06 0.47
C PHE A 100 -1.57 26.25 -0.62
N SER A 101 -2.02 25.12 -1.18
CA SER A 101 -3.22 25.08 -2.00
C SER A 101 -4.43 25.04 -1.08
N VAL A 102 -5.38 25.95 -1.28
CA VAL A 102 -6.49 26.13 -0.34
C VAL A 102 -7.82 26.07 -1.08
N GLY A 103 -8.75 25.27 -0.54
CA GLY A 103 -10.09 25.12 -1.10
C GLY A 103 -10.94 26.38 -0.98
N PRO A 104 -11.39 26.77 0.24
CA PRO A 104 -12.39 27.84 0.38
C PRO A 104 -11.83 29.27 0.38
N THR A 105 -10.51 29.45 0.30
CA THR A 105 -9.86 30.77 0.30
C THR A 105 -8.69 30.81 -0.67
N ARG A 106 -8.10 31.99 -0.88
CA ARG A 106 -6.95 32.14 -1.80
C ARG A 106 -5.75 31.28 -1.36
N ASN A 107 -5.05 30.72 -2.35
CA ASN A 107 -3.76 30.02 -2.13
C ASN A 107 -2.74 30.94 -1.44
N ARG A 108 -1.72 30.35 -0.81
CA ARG A 108 -0.65 31.09 -0.14
C ARG A 108 0.71 30.55 -0.56
N LEU A 109 1.62 31.43 -0.93
CA LEU A 109 3.03 31.11 -1.14
C LEU A 109 3.84 31.81 -0.04
N PHE A 110 4.80 31.13 0.55
CA PHE A 110 5.64 31.66 1.60
C PHE A 110 7.11 31.48 1.26
N HIS A 111 7.82 32.60 1.16
CA HIS A 111 9.25 32.70 0.91
C HIS A 111 10.03 32.48 2.20
N HIS A 112 11.01 31.57 2.17
CA HIS A 112 11.90 31.36 3.30
C HIS A 112 12.87 32.54 3.43
N ARG A 113 13.10 33.05 4.65
CA ARG A 113 13.99 34.22 4.87
C ARG A 113 15.49 33.87 4.90
N GLY A 114 15.85 32.71 4.37
CA GLY A 114 17.20 32.15 4.43
C GLY A 114 17.69 31.82 5.84
N GLU A 115 19.01 31.93 6.04
CA GLU A 115 19.70 31.48 7.27
C GLU A 115 19.27 32.26 8.52
N ALA A 116 18.67 31.56 9.47
CA ALA A 116 18.24 32.08 10.77
C ALA A 116 18.36 31.01 11.87
N ALA A 117 18.11 31.38 13.13
CA ALA A 117 18.10 30.44 14.26
C ALA A 117 16.84 29.56 14.32
N ALA A 118 15.79 29.95 13.59
CA ALA A 118 14.57 29.19 13.38
C ALA A 118 13.99 29.61 12.01
N PRO A 119 13.30 28.72 11.29
CA PRO A 119 12.65 29.06 10.03
C PRO A 119 11.69 30.24 10.18
N LEU A 120 11.80 31.20 9.27
CA LEU A 120 10.92 32.36 9.20
C LEU A 120 10.45 32.54 7.77
N PHE A 121 9.14 32.63 7.62
CA PHE A 121 8.46 32.73 6.35
C PHE A 121 7.81 34.09 6.19
N GLU A 122 7.77 34.57 4.95
CA GLU A 122 6.96 35.71 4.57
C GLU A 122 6.06 35.38 3.37
N GLU A 123 4.84 35.89 3.37
CA GLU A 123 4.03 35.88 2.16
C GLU A 123 4.54 37.04 1.27
N PRO A 124 5.08 36.77 0.06
CA PRO A 124 5.50 37.83 -0.85
C PRO A 124 4.27 38.63 -1.32
N ALA A 125 4.49 39.83 -1.85
CA ALA A 125 3.40 40.58 -2.47
C ALA A 125 2.79 39.75 -3.62
N ASP A 126 1.50 39.97 -3.93
CA ASP A 126 0.73 39.26 -4.99
C ASP A 126 1.31 39.40 -6.42
N GLU A 127 2.52 39.93 -6.57
CA GLU A 127 3.29 40.03 -7.81
C GLU A 127 3.78 38.65 -8.33
N THR A 128 3.78 37.61 -7.50
CA THR A 128 4.16 36.24 -7.89
C THR A 128 3.16 35.59 -8.85
N GLY A 129 1.89 36.01 -8.81
CA GLY A 129 0.82 35.52 -9.70
C GLY A 129 0.18 34.19 -9.32
N VAL A 130 0.62 33.52 -8.25
CA VAL A 130 0.15 32.17 -7.87
C VAL A 130 -0.96 32.16 -6.80
N ALA A 131 -1.17 33.27 -6.09
CA ALA A 131 -2.14 33.42 -5.00
C ALA A 131 -3.56 33.75 -5.52
N GLU A 132 -4.11 32.92 -6.42
CA GLU A 132 -5.47 33.08 -6.96
C GLU A 132 -6.54 32.96 -5.85
N ALA A 133 -7.58 33.82 -5.88
CA ALA A 133 -8.58 33.94 -4.81
C ALA A 133 -9.99 33.39 -5.14
N GLU A 134 -10.27 33.02 -6.40
CA GLU A 134 -11.64 32.75 -6.86
C GLU A 134 -11.96 31.28 -7.12
N SER A 135 -10.96 30.38 -7.11
CA SER A 135 -11.13 28.97 -7.47
C SER A 135 -10.91 28.05 -6.26
N TRP A 136 -11.69 26.96 -6.18
CA TRP A 136 -11.47 25.93 -5.16
C TRP A 136 -10.30 25.03 -5.55
N CYS A 137 -9.16 25.24 -4.89
CA CYS A 137 -7.92 24.50 -5.16
C CYS A 137 -7.81 23.25 -4.28
N ASN A 138 -7.35 22.16 -4.89
CA ASN A 138 -7.07 20.88 -4.25
C ASN A 138 -5.54 20.68 -4.23
N GLY A 139 -5.03 19.47 -4.43
CA GLY A 139 -3.60 19.19 -4.31
C GLY A 139 -2.69 19.95 -5.29
N SER A 140 -1.45 20.14 -4.84
CA SER A 140 -0.39 20.82 -5.58
C SER A 140 0.91 20.04 -5.51
N ALA A 141 1.74 20.16 -6.55
CA ALA A 141 3.07 19.54 -6.59
C ALA A 141 4.10 20.50 -7.16
N MET A 142 5.35 20.33 -6.71
CA MET A 142 6.53 21.01 -7.24
C MET A 142 7.40 20.00 -7.99
N ALA A 143 7.70 20.27 -9.25
CA ALA A 143 8.54 19.42 -10.10
C ALA A 143 9.11 20.26 -11.25
N ASP A 144 10.31 19.96 -11.72
CA ASP A 144 10.88 20.58 -12.92
C ASP A 144 10.23 19.97 -14.18
N VAL A 145 9.12 20.56 -14.64
CA VAL A 145 8.27 20.01 -15.70
C VAL A 145 8.83 20.33 -17.08
N ASP A 146 9.55 21.45 -17.23
CA ASP A 146 10.15 21.86 -18.50
C ASP A 146 11.65 21.53 -18.65
N GLY A 147 12.26 20.98 -17.60
CA GLY A 147 13.60 20.41 -17.60
C GLY A 147 14.71 21.45 -17.57
N ASP A 148 14.43 22.67 -17.09
CA ASP A 148 15.38 23.78 -17.10
C ASP A 148 16.23 23.88 -15.82
N GLY A 149 15.89 23.09 -14.80
CA GLY A 149 16.61 22.92 -13.55
C GLY A 149 16.00 23.66 -12.35
N ASP A 150 14.88 24.37 -12.50
CA ASP A 150 14.10 24.90 -11.39
C ASP A 150 12.77 24.16 -11.18
N LEU A 151 12.15 24.33 -10.00
CA LEU A 151 10.89 23.63 -9.68
C LEU A 151 9.69 24.45 -10.14
N ASP A 152 8.87 23.89 -11.03
CA ASP A 152 7.58 24.44 -11.43
C ASP A 152 6.49 24.08 -10.43
N LEU A 153 5.37 24.82 -10.45
CA LEU A 153 4.24 24.60 -9.55
C LEU A 153 2.97 24.19 -10.32
N PHE A 154 2.47 22.99 -10.06
CA PHE A 154 1.18 22.51 -10.56
C PHE A 154 0.09 22.58 -9.48
N ILE A 155 -1.12 23.04 -9.84
CA ILE A 155 -2.25 23.17 -8.91
C ILE A 155 -3.51 22.56 -9.52
N CYS A 156 -4.12 21.61 -8.81
CA CYS A 156 -5.43 21.06 -9.14
C CYS A 156 -6.55 22.03 -8.77
N ARG A 157 -7.52 22.24 -9.69
CA ARG A 157 -8.72 23.05 -9.43
C ARG A 157 -9.98 22.24 -9.68
N TYR A 158 -11.00 22.48 -8.86
CA TYR A 158 -12.27 21.76 -8.94
C TYR A 158 -13.22 22.37 -9.99
N ASP A 159 -13.62 21.58 -10.99
CA ASP A 159 -14.54 21.96 -12.09
C ASP A 159 -14.09 23.22 -12.86
N GLU A 160 -12.78 23.51 -12.80
CA GLU A 160 -12.10 24.64 -13.43
C GLU A 160 -10.76 24.15 -14.00
N PRO A 161 -10.21 24.80 -15.06
CA PRO A 161 -8.95 24.37 -15.67
C PRO A 161 -7.82 24.25 -14.65
N ASN A 162 -6.99 23.21 -14.61
CA ASN A 162 -5.83 23.22 -13.69
C ASN A 162 -4.82 24.35 -14.02
N ARG A 163 -3.86 24.60 -13.12
CA ARG A 163 -2.76 25.56 -13.32
C ARG A 163 -1.41 24.85 -13.36
N LEU A 164 -0.56 25.28 -14.28
CA LEU A 164 0.87 25.01 -14.32
C LEU A 164 1.55 26.37 -14.34
N TYR A 165 2.38 26.62 -13.34
CA TYR A 165 3.18 27.84 -13.23
C TYR A 165 4.63 27.47 -13.48
N LEU A 166 5.11 27.86 -14.67
CA LEU A 166 6.52 27.73 -14.98
C LEU A 166 7.32 28.72 -14.17
N ASN A 167 8.37 28.24 -13.54
CA ASN A 167 9.18 29.02 -12.65
C ASN A 167 10.16 29.91 -13.45
N GLU A 168 10.23 31.18 -13.05
CA GLU A 168 11.13 32.18 -13.64
C GLU A 168 11.84 32.95 -12.51
N SER A 169 11.95 32.31 -11.35
CA SER A 169 12.48 32.90 -10.13
C SER A 169 14.00 33.07 -10.21
N THR A 170 14.49 33.92 -9.34
CA THR A 170 15.93 34.09 -9.09
C THR A 170 16.14 34.19 -7.60
N PRO A 171 17.33 33.83 -7.05
CA PRO A 171 17.52 33.81 -5.61
C PRO A 171 17.07 35.09 -4.90
N GLY A 172 16.16 34.95 -3.94
CA GLY A 172 15.49 36.01 -3.18
C GLY A 172 14.31 36.70 -3.89
N HIS A 173 13.88 36.22 -5.06
CA HIS A 173 12.82 36.83 -5.85
C HIS A 173 12.01 35.78 -6.64
N LEU A 174 10.86 35.43 -6.07
CA LEU A 174 9.89 34.49 -6.65
C LEU A 174 9.11 35.12 -7.80
N LYS A 175 9.05 34.40 -8.94
CA LYS A 175 8.31 34.83 -10.13
C LYS A 175 7.87 33.61 -10.94
N PHE A 176 6.62 33.62 -11.37
CA PHE A 176 6.04 32.52 -12.15
C PHE A 176 5.30 33.01 -13.39
N ARG A 177 5.12 32.09 -14.35
CA ARG A 177 4.30 32.29 -15.55
C ARG A 177 3.31 31.14 -15.71
N GLU A 178 2.02 31.47 -15.68
CA GLU A 178 0.95 30.49 -15.93
C GLU A 178 1.02 29.96 -17.39
N ALA A 179 0.94 28.64 -17.54
CA ALA A 179 1.22 27.96 -18.80
C ALA A 179 0.30 26.75 -19.07
N ALA A 180 -0.68 26.42 -18.22
CA ALA A 180 -1.43 25.15 -18.31
C ALA A 180 -2.05 24.92 -19.68
N ALA A 181 -2.72 25.93 -20.24
CA ALA A 181 -3.39 25.81 -21.54
C ALA A 181 -2.40 25.67 -22.71
N ALA A 182 -1.25 26.35 -22.63
CA ALA A 182 -0.20 26.21 -23.64
C ALA A 182 0.43 24.82 -23.62
N TRP A 183 0.48 24.21 -22.44
CA TRP A 183 1.04 22.88 -22.19
C TRP A 183 0.01 21.76 -22.28
N GLY A 184 -1.29 22.05 -22.48
CA GLY A 184 -2.33 21.02 -22.60
C GLY A 184 -2.80 20.42 -21.26
N LEU A 185 -2.55 21.10 -20.15
CA LEU A 185 -2.91 20.68 -18.79
C LEU A 185 -4.06 21.48 -18.18
N ASP A 186 -4.75 22.32 -18.95
CA ASP A 186 -5.89 23.14 -18.52
C ASP A 186 -7.21 22.34 -18.41
N LEU A 187 -7.14 21.09 -17.96
CA LEU A 187 -8.30 20.21 -17.76
C LEU A 187 -9.22 20.79 -16.68
N ALA A 188 -10.50 21.00 -17.04
CA ALA A 188 -11.56 21.35 -16.10
C ALA A 188 -12.36 20.09 -15.71
N ASP A 189 -12.02 19.51 -14.56
CA ASP A 189 -12.69 18.33 -14.01
C ASP A 189 -12.55 18.30 -12.46
N ALA A 190 -12.90 17.18 -11.82
CA ALA A 190 -12.72 16.97 -10.39
C ALA A 190 -11.26 16.61 -10.03
N SER A 191 -10.29 17.40 -10.51
CA SER A 191 -8.85 17.20 -10.27
C SER A 191 -8.55 17.24 -8.78
N LEU A 192 -7.91 16.20 -8.26
CA LEU A 192 -7.61 16.06 -6.84
C LEU A 192 -6.12 16.18 -6.54
N MET A 193 -5.29 15.38 -7.21
CA MET A 193 -3.86 15.28 -6.89
C MET A 193 -3.03 15.01 -8.16
N PRO A 194 -1.94 15.77 -8.37
CA PRO A 194 -0.95 15.50 -9.42
C PRO A 194 0.18 14.60 -8.90
N VAL A 195 0.66 13.65 -9.71
CA VAL A 195 1.81 12.80 -9.39
C VAL A 195 2.72 12.70 -10.61
N PHE A 196 3.95 13.19 -10.50
CA PHE A 196 4.90 13.25 -11.62
C PHE A 196 5.90 12.08 -11.60
N ALA A 197 6.20 11.54 -12.76
CA ALA A 197 7.28 10.57 -12.99
C ALA A 197 7.61 10.48 -14.47
N ASP A 198 8.81 10.02 -14.81
CA ASP A 198 9.19 9.61 -16.17
C ASP A 198 8.85 8.11 -16.33
N TYR A 199 7.60 7.77 -16.67
CA TYR A 199 7.13 6.37 -16.63
C TYR A 199 7.57 5.58 -17.86
N ASP A 200 7.80 6.23 -19.01
CA ASP A 200 8.24 5.58 -20.24
C ASP A 200 9.74 5.74 -20.53
N ARG A 201 10.47 6.40 -19.62
CA ARG A 201 11.93 6.63 -19.67
C ARG A 201 12.37 7.38 -20.91
N ASP A 202 11.53 8.25 -21.43
CA ASP A 202 11.89 9.14 -22.54
C ASP A 202 12.68 10.38 -22.08
N GLY A 203 12.73 10.59 -20.77
CA GLY A 203 13.51 11.61 -20.09
C GLY A 203 12.74 12.86 -19.73
N ASP A 204 11.47 13.02 -20.14
CA ASP A 204 10.58 14.09 -19.71
C ASP A 204 9.73 13.62 -18.51
N LEU A 205 9.28 14.54 -17.64
CA LEU A 205 8.34 14.18 -16.58
C LEU A 205 6.91 14.13 -17.11
N ASP A 206 6.26 12.99 -16.93
CA ASP A 206 4.84 12.76 -17.20
C ASP A 206 3.97 13.02 -15.97
N LEU A 207 2.66 13.12 -16.19
CA LEU A 207 1.70 13.41 -15.13
C LEU A 207 0.60 12.35 -15.06
N PHE A 208 0.50 11.66 -13.93
CA PHE A 208 -0.74 11.02 -13.51
C PHE A 208 -1.56 11.98 -12.66
N LEU A 209 -2.78 12.28 -13.09
CA LEU A 209 -3.72 13.16 -12.42
C LEU A 209 -4.88 12.34 -11.85
N ALA A 210 -4.90 12.22 -10.53
CA ALA A 210 -6.00 11.62 -9.79
C ALA A 210 -7.22 12.55 -9.81
N THR A 211 -8.39 11.98 -10.09
CA THR A 211 -9.67 12.68 -10.07
C THR A 211 -10.66 11.99 -9.15
N ASN A 212 -11.55 12.76 -8.52
CA ASN A 212 -12.58 12.21 -7.63
C ASN A 212 -13.98 12.33 -8.25
N ALA A 213 -14.91 13.05 -7.64
CA ALA A 213 -16.28 13.20 -8.12
C ALA A 213 -16.67 14.67 -8.33
N LEU A 214 -17.59 14.91 -9.27
CA LEU A 214 -18.25 16.21 -9.38
C LEU A 214 -19.52 16.18 -8.55
N TYR A 215 -19.61 17.07 -7.58
CA TYR A 215 -20.78 17.27 -6.75
C TYR A 215 -21.69 18.32 -7.39
N ARG A 216 -22.98 17.98 -7.55
CA ARG A 216 -23.95 18.89 -8.16
C ARG A 216 -24.36 19.99 -7.16
N LYS A 217 -24.39 21.23 -7.64
CA LYS A 217 -24.97 22.36 -6.90
C LYS A 217 -26.48 22.17 -6.67
N GLY A 218 -26.92 22.34 -5.43
CA GLY A 218 -28.29 22.04 -4.99
C GLY A 218 -28.56 20.54 -4.85
N GLY A 219 -27.50 19.73 -4.69
CA GLY A 219 -27.51 18.28 -4.47
C GLY A 219 -28.42 17.48 -5.40
N ARG A 220 -29.26 16.62 -4.84
CA ARG A 220 -30.11 15.70 -5.62
C ARG A 220 -31.32 16.44 -6.20
N PRO A 221 -31.66 16.23 -7.49
CA PRO A 221 -32.80 16.90 -8.12
C PRO A 221 -34.14 16.39 -7.57
N ALA A 222 -35.09 17.30 -7.36
CA ALA A 222 -36.42 16.98 -6.82
C ALA A 222 -37.29 16.12 -7.73
N GLU A 223 -37.11 16.26 -9.04
CA GLU A 223 -37.85 15.49 -10.06
C GLU A 223 -37.18 14.13 -10.35
N GLY A 224 -36.08 13.82 -9.65
CA GLY A 224 -35.22 12.67 -9.94
C GLY A 224 -34.18 12.97 -11.03
N VAL A 225 -33.21 12.07 -11.19
CA VAL A 225 -32.17 12.17 -12.22
C VAL A 225 -32.73 11.65 -13.55
N PRO A 226 -32.69 12.43 -14.64
CA PRO A 226 -33.13 11.96 -15.95
C PRO A 226 -32.33 10.74 -16.41
N MET A 227 -33.04 9.65 -16.69
CA MET A 227 -32.45 8.41 -17.19
C MET A 227 -33.19 7.89 -18.41
N ARG A 228 -32.47 7.15 -19.24
CA ARG A 228 -33.01 6.50 -20.43
C ARG A 228 -32.69 5.02 -20.41
N LYS A 229 -33.67 4.19 -20.79
CA LYS A 229 -33.45 2.77 -21.05
C LYS A 229 -32.86 2.57 -22.44
N THR A 230 -31.75 1.87 -22.52
CA THR A 230 -31.04 1.49 -23.75
C THR A 230 -31.17 -0.02 -24.02
N ALA A 231 -30.55 -0.52 -25.09
CA ALA A 231 -30.49 -1.96 -25.38
C ALA A 231 -29.64 -2.74 -24.36
N THR A 232 -28.66 -2.08 -23.73
CA THR A 232 -27.70 -2.68 -22.80
C THR A 232 -28.01 -2.42 -21.33
N GLY A 233 -28.97 -1.55 -21.01
CA GLY A 233 -29.36 -1.25 -19.63
C GLY A 233 -30.04 0.10 -19.47
N TRP A 234 -29.74 0.78 -18.38
CA TRP A 234 -30.12 2.17 -18.15
C TRP A 234 -28.88 3.04 -18.21
N GLU A 235 -29.06 4.30 -18.60
CA GLU A 235 -28.02 5.32 -18.54
C GLU A 235 -28.60 6.62 -17.97
N VAL A 236 -27.75 7.40 -17.30
CA VAL A 236 -28.06 8.77 -16.92
C VAL A 236 -27.88 9.66 -18.15
N VAL A 237 -28.80 10.59 -18.37
CA VAL A 237 -28.79 11.45 -19.57
C VAL A 237 -27.96 12.71 -19.32
N ALA A 238 -27.15 13.11 -20.29
CA ALA A 238 -26.42 14.37 -20.24
C ALA A 238 -27.32 15.59 -19.96
N PRO A 239 -26.86 16.59 -19.16
CA PRO A 239 -25.53 16.68 -18.54
C PRO A 239 -25.46 16.06 -17.13
N TRP A 240 -26.41 15.19 -16.74
CA TRP A 240 -26.49 14.64 -15.39
C TRP A 240 -25.52 13.49 -15.14
N ASP A 241 -25.06 12.85 -16.22
CA ASP A 241 -24.14 11.72 -16.25
C ASP A 241 -22.75 12.03 -15.70
N ARG A 242 -22.37 13.31 -15.66
CA ARG A 242 -21.14 13.76 -14.99
C ARG A 242 -21.23 13.83 -13.47
N TYR A 243 -22.44 13.85 -12.91
CA TYR A 243 -22.69 13.96 -11.46
C TYR A 243 -23.26 12.68 -10.86
N PHE A 244 -23.98 11.89 -11.67
CA PHE A 244 -24.70 10.70 -11.20
C PHE A 244 -24.52 9.52 -12.14
N LYS A 245 -24.44 8.32 -11.56
CA LYS A 245 -24.45 7.04 -12.26
C LYS A 245 -25.67 6.21 -11.88
N VAL A 246 -26.00 5.24 -12.74
CA VAL A 246 -27.07 4.27 -12.47
C VAL A 246 -26.66 3.39 -11.29
N GLY A 247 -27.54 3.27 -10.29
CA GLY A 247 -27.37 2.41 -9.13
C GLY A 247 -28.08 1.06 -9.30
N THR A 248 -28.60 0.52 -8.20
CA THR A 248 -29.32 -0.76 -8.18
C THR A 248 -30.62 -0.69 -8.98
N ILE A 249 -30.91 -1.75 -9.73
CA ILE A 249 -32.20 -1.90 -10.43
C ILE A 249 -33.20 -2.54 -9.48
N ASN A 250 -34.34 -1.88 -9.24
CA ASN A 250 -35.42 -2.48 -8.46
C ASN A 250 -35.98 -3.72 -9.21
N PRO A 251 -35.93 -4.93 -8.62
CA PRO A 251 -36.32 -6.14 -9.32
C PRO A 251 -37.83 -6.25 -9.56
N GLN A 252 -38.66 -5.54 -8.79
CA GLN A 252 -40.11 -5.54 -8.97
C GLN A 252 -40.59 -4.52 -10.00
N THR A 253 -40.00 -3.33 -10.06
CA THR A 253 -40.44 -2.24 -10.94
C THR A 253 -39.59 -2.10 -12.20
N GLY A 254 -38.36 -2.63 -12.20
CA GLY A 254 -37.39 -2.46 -13.27
C GLY A 254 -36.83 -1.03 -13.40
N VAL A 255 -37.14 -0.15 -12.45
CA VAL A 255 -36.66 1.23 -12.39
C VAL A 255 -35.35 1.28 -11.59
N PRO A 256 -34.29 1.90 -12.12
CA PRO A 256 -33.02 2.04 -11.42
C PRO A 256 -33.04 3.13 -10.34
N THR A 257 -32.20 2.97 -9.32
CA THR A 257 -31.77 4.08 -8.45
C THR A 257 -30.59 4.83 -9.09
N PHE A 258 -30.12 5.90 -8.45
CA PHE A 258 -28.87 6.58 -8.80
C PHE A 258 -27.99 6.79 -7.58
N THR A 259 -26.69 6.95 -7.85
CA THR A 259 -25.67 7.38 -6.89
C THR A 259 -24.76 8.38 -7.58
N GLU A 260 -23.88 9.02 -6.82
CA GLU A 260 -22.85 9.93 -7.28
C GLU A 260 -21.92 9.25 -8.29
N ALA A 261 -21.55 9.99 -9.33
CA ALA A 261 -20.58 9.53 -10.32
C ALA A 261 -19.20 10.07 -9.99
N ALA A 262 -18.23 9.16 -9.91
CA ALA A 262 -16.82 9.49 -9.98
C ALA A 262 -16.41 10.00 -11.38
N ARG A 263 -15.15 10.43 -11.48
CA ARG A 263 -14.48 10.90 -12.69
C ARG A 263 -13.29 10.00 -13.02
N PRO A 264 -12.95 9.85 -14.30
CA PRO A 264 -11.83 9.00 -14.71
C PRO A 264 -10.49 9.71 -14.50
N ASN A 265 -9.54 8.99 -13.91
CA ASN A 265 -8.14 9.43 -13.78
C ASN A 265 -7.49 9.64 -15.16
N ARG A 266 -6.47 10.50 -15.20
CA ARG A 266 -5.79 10.90 -16.43
C ARG A 266 -4.29 10.63 -16.35
N LEU A 267 -3.74 9.98 -17.35
CA LEU A 267 -2.30 9.94 -17.59
C LEU A 267 -2.01 10.86 -18.77
N PHE A 268 -1.08 11.78 -18.58
CA PHE A 268 -0.60 12.69 -19.61
C PHE A 268 0.87 12.43 -19.85
N ARG A 269 1.23 12.19 -21.11
CA ARG A 269 2.63 12.09 -21.53
C ARG A 269 3.15 13.45 -21.95
N ASN A 270 4.32 13.85 -21.45
CA ASN A 270 5.00 15.05 -21.90
C ASN A 270 5.76 14.77 -23.21
N GLU A 271 5.63 15.65 -24.19
CA GLU A 271 6.25 15.50 -25.51
C GLU A 271 7.21 16.68 -25.77
N GLY A 272 8.06 16.99 -24.80
CA GLY A 272 9.05 18.08 -24.86
C GLY A 272 8.43 19.48 -24.94
N GLY A 273 7.49 19.81 -24.05
CA GLY A 273 6.85 21.13 -24.00
C GLY A 273 5.33 21.14 -24.17
N ARG A 274 4.71 19.95 -24.21
CA ARG A 274 3.27 19.78 -24.29
C ARG A 274 2.86 18.41 -23.80
N PHE A 275 1.82 18.37 -22.98
CA PHE A 275 1.19 17.17 -22.50
C PHE A 275 0.07 16.69 -23.42
N THR A 276 0.06 15.38 -23.67
CA THR A 276 -0.99 14.68 -24.41
C THR A 276 -1.61 13.62 -23.49
N GLU A 277 -2.93 13.63 -23.32
CA GLU A 277 -3.64 12.61 -22.55
C GLU A 277 -3.57 11.25 -23.27
N VAL A 278 -3.07 10.24 -22.57
CA VAL A 278 -2.76 8.90 -23.11
C VAL A 278 -3.40 7.77 -22.31
N SER A 279 -4.27 8.03 -21.32
CA SER A 279 -4.78 6.99 -20.39
C SER A 279 -5.19 5.71 -21.09
N LEU A 280 -6.10 5.82 -22.08
CA LEU A 280 -6.62 4.64 -22.77
C LEU A 280 -5.56 3.93 -23.61
N ALA A 281 -4.65 4.69 -24.24
CA ALA A 281 -3.58 4.14 -25.07
C ALA A 281 -2.50 3.43 -24.22
N ALA A 282 -2.22 3.98 -23.04
CA ALA A 282 -1.31 3.44 -22.04
C ALA A 282 -1.95 2.31 -21.20
N GLY A 283 -3.23 1.99 -21.38
CA GLY A 283 -3.89 0.90 -20.65
C GLY A 283 -4.43 1.26 -19.26
N ILE A 284 -4.41 2.54 -18.89
CA ILE A 284 -5.13 3.04 -17.71
C ILE A 284 -6.63 2.89 -17.97
N ARG A 285 -7.35 2.27 -17.03
CA ARG A 285 -8.76 1.94 -17.23
C ARG A 285 -9.59 3.21 -17.34
N PRO A 286 -10.50 3.32 -18.32
CA PRO A 286 -11.38 4.49 -18.46
C PRO A 286 -12.54 4.47 -17.46
N VAL A 287 -12.45 3.66 -16.41
CA VAL A 287 -13.51 3.48 -15.40
C VAL A 287 -13.40 4.63 -14.40
N PRO A 288 -14.46 5.42 -14.18
CA PRO A 288 -14.44 6.45 -13.16
C PRO A 288 -14.39 5.85 -11.75
N THR A 289 -13.49 6.33 -10.91
CA THR A 289 -13.28 5.87 -9.52
C THR A 289 -13.16 7.06 -8.56
N HIS A 290 -13.61 6.89 -7.31
CA HIS A 290 -13.44 7.92 -6.27
C HIS A 290 -12.00 7.92 -5.75
N THR A 291 -11.06 8.32 -6.59
CA THR A 291 -9.64 8.30 -6.23
C THR A 291 -9.34 9.35 -5.17
N ASN A 292 -8.68 8.96 -4.09
CA ASN A 292 -8.19 9.86 -3.05
C ASN A 292 -6.66 9.96 -3.06
N GLY A 293 -5.95 8.95 -3.55
CA GLY A 293 -4.49 8.92 -3.60
C GLY A 293 -3.94 8.10 -4.77
N ALA A 294 -2.69 8.34 -5.10
CA ALA A 294 -1.93 7.62 -6.13
C ALA A 294 -0.44 7.70 -5.80
N ALA A 295 0.30 6.63 -6.05
CA ALA A 295 1.72 6.56 -5.78
C ALA A 295 2.45 5.75 -6.85
N TRP A 296 3.60 6.26 -7.30
CA TRP A 296 4.53 5.48 -8.10
C TRP A 296 5.29 4.49 -7.21
N ILE A 297 5.51 3.29 -7.72
CA ILE A 297 6.19 2.20 -7.02
C ILE A 297 6.90 1.32 -8.05
N ASP A 298 8.08 0.80 -7.75
CA ASP A 298 8.66 -0.32 -8.50
C ASP A 298 8.42 -1.57 -7.67
N TYR A 299 7.30 -2.26 -7.91
CA TYR A 299 6.86 -3.33 -6.99
C TYR A 299 7.58 -4.66 -7.26
N ASP A 300 8.11 -4.87 -8.47
CA ASP A 300 8.85 -6.08 -8.84
C ASP A 300 10.37 -5.86 -9.02
N ASP A 301 10.88 -4.66 -8.69
CA ASP A 301 12.29 -4.25 -8.72
C ASP A 301 12.91 -4.42 -10.13
N ASP A 302 12.11 -4.26 -11.18
CA ASP A 302 12.53 -4.34 -12.58
C ASP A 302 13.07 -2.98 -13.12
N GLY A 303 12.98 -1.96 -12.27
CA GLY A 303 13.40 -0.58 -12.48
C GLY A 303 12.33 0.31 -13.09
N TRP A 304 11.23 -0.23 -13.61
CA TRP A 304 10.15 0.56 -14.20
C TRP A 304 9.16 0.95 -13.12
N LEU A 305 8.77 2.23 -13.08
CA LEU A 305 7.77 2.66 -12.13
C LEU A 305 6.38 2.17 -12.57
N ASP A 306 5.78 1.39 -11.70
CA ASP A 306 4.37 1.00 -11.66
C ASP A 306 3.55 2.05 -10.89
N LEU A 307 2.23 1.95 -10.99
CA LEU A 307 1.31 2.93 -10.42
C LEU A 307 0.26 2.26 -9.53
N TYR A 308 0.22 2.65 -8.25
CA TYR A 308 -0.86 2.33 -7.33
C TYR A 308 -1.88 3.45 -7.29
N VAL A 309 -3.18 3.11 -7.30
CA VAL A 309 -4.31 4.05 -7.23
C VAL A 309 -5.22 3.66 -6.07
N ALA A 310 -5.32 4.54 -5.07
CA ALA A 310 -6.14 4.39 -3.88
C ALA A 310 -7.54 4.99 -4.10
N ASN A 311 -8.56 4.14 -4.04
CA ASN A 311 -9.95 4.47 -4.34
C ASN A 311 -10.86 4.28 -3.12
N ASP A 312 -11.88 5.11 -3.05
CA ASP A 312 -12.87 5.11 -1.98
C ASP A 312 -14.12 4.29 -2.32
N PHE A 313 -14.92 3.98 -1.30
CA PHE A 313 -16.19 3.28 -1.38
C PHE A 313 -16.10 1.89 -2.03
N SER A 314 -16.98 1.60 -2.99
CA SER A 314 -17.03 0.34 -3.73
C SER A 314 -16.09 0.30 -4.93
N ASP A 315 -15.35 1.39 -5.18
CA ASP A 315 -14.36 1.43 -6.25
C ASP A 315 -13.06 0.87 -5.65
N ARG A 316 -12.65 -0.33 -6.10
CA ARG A 316 -11.45 -1.01 -5.56
C ARG A 316 -10.17 -0.25 -5.93
N ASP A 317 -9.12 -0.40 -5.11
CA ASP A 317 -7.79 0.05 -5.49
C ASP A 317 -7.28 -0.69 -6.72
N GLU A 318 -6.37 -0.05 -7.46
CA GLU A 318 -5.78 -0.57 -8.69
C GLU A 318 -4.26 -0.52 -8.59
N LEU A 319 -3.59 -1.57 -9.08
CA LEU A 319 -2.14 -1.62 -9.23
C LEU A 319 -1.83 -1.88 -10.69
N TYR A 320 -1.21 -0.90 -11.35
CA TYR A 320 -0.86 -0.91 -12.76
C TYR A 320 0.62 -1.22 -12.92
N ARG A 321 0.95 -2.42 -13.37
CA ARG A 321 2.32 -2.78 -13.73
C ARG A 321 2.73 -2.16 -15.06
N ASN A 322 3.86 -1.49 -15.09
CA ASN A 322 4.47 -0.95 -16.28
C ASN A 322 5.10 -2.07 -17.12
N ARG A 323 4.85 -2.10 -18.43
CA ARG A 323 5.40 -3.12 -19.34
C ARG A 323 6.73 -2.72 -19.98
N GLY A 324 7.22 -1.51 -19.69
CA GLY A 324 8.44 -0.95 -20.29
C GLY A 324 8.29 -0.55 -21.76
N ASP A 325 7.06 -0.49 -22.28
CA ASP A 325 6.74 -0.08 -23.65
C ASP A 325 5.79 1.13 -23.71
N GLY A 326 5.66 1.84 -22.58
CA GLY A 326 4.73 2.96 -22.40
C GLY A 326 3.29 2.51 -22.12
N THR A 327 3.06 1.23 -21.81
CA THR A 327 1.74 0.70 -21.43
C THR A 327 1.75 0.00 -20.08
N PHE A 328 0.56 -0.09 -19.47
CA PHE A 328 0.30 -0.66 -18.17
C PHE A 328 -0.65 -1.87 -18.23
N GLU A 329 -0.57 -2.71 -17.21
CA GLU A 329 -1.48 -3.81 -16.92
C GLU A 329 -2.02 -3.71 -15.50
N GLU A 330 -3.35 -3.70 -15.33
CA GLU A 330 -3.95 -3.74 -13.99
C GLU A 330 -3.88 -5.16 -13.42
N ILE A 331 -3.12 -5.35 -12.35
CA ILE A 331 -2.75 -6.66 -11.78
C ILE A 331 -3.11 -6.84 -10.30
N ALA A 332 -3.87 -5.92 -9.69
CA ALA A 332 -4.13 -5.93 -8.24
C ALA A 332 -4.65 -7.29 -7.76
N ALA A 333 -5.58 -7.91 -8.50
CA ALA A 333 -6.17 -9.21 -8.17
C ALA A 333 -5.18 -10.38 -8.10
N GLY A 334 -4.03 -10.27 -8.77
CA GLY A 334 -2.97 -11.29 -8.76
C GLY A 334 -1.89 -11.03 -7.70
N VAL A 335 -1.78 -9.79 -7.22
CA VAL A 335 -0.64 -9.32 -6.40
C VAL A 335 -1.05 -8.99 -4.96
N LEU A 336 -2.27 -8.50 -4.75
CA LEU A 336 -2.79 -8.06 -3.47
C LEU A 336 -3.83 -9.06 -2.94
N GLN A 337 -3.71 -9.45 -1.66
CA GLN A 337 -4.64 -10.36 -1.00
C GLN A 337 -6.03 -9.73 -0.80
N HIS A 338 -6.04 -8.42 -0.54
CA HIS A 338 -7.21 -7.57 -0.42
C HIS A 338 -6.76 -6.12 -0.62
N THR A 339 -7.70 -5.19 -0.72
CA THR A 339 -7.45 -3.74 -0.68
C THR A 339 -8.21 -3.12 0.48
N SER A 340 -7.91 -1.86 0.81
CA SER A 340 -8.72 -1.10 1.75
C SER A 340 -10.08 -0.77 1.13
N TRP A 341 -11.06 -0.42 1.96
CA TRP A 341 -12.40 -0.05 1.51
C TRP A 341 -12.51 1.46 1.33
N PHE A 342 -11.94 2.20 2.27
CA PHE A 342 -11.94 3.64 2.31
C PHE A 342 -10.52 4.14 2.10
N SER A 343 -9.91 3.77 0.97
CA SER A 343 -8.51 4.13 0.72
C SER A 343 -8.40 5.66 0.58
N MET A 344 -7.55 6.26 1.41
CA MET A 344 -7.35 7.71 1.43
C MET A 344 -6.01 8.09 0.80
N GLY A 345 -4.91 7.70 1.44
CA GLY A 345 -3.54 7.97 1.00
C GLY A 345 -2.74 6.69 0.86
N ALA A 346 -1.68 6.75 0.05
CA ALA A 346 -0.73 5.66 -0.16
C ALA A 346 0.69 6.16 0.04
N GLY A 347 1.49 5.44 0.82
CA GLY A 347 2.90 5.72 1.09
C GLY A 347 3.77 4.54 0.69
N THR A 348 4.75 4.79 -0.19
CA THR A 348 5.71 3.76 -0.67
C THR A 348 7.04 3.92 0.03
N GLY A 349 7.74 2.84 0.36
CA GLY A 349 9.06 2.93 0.99
C GLY A 349 9.60 1.60 1.45
N ASP A 350 10.89 1.54 1.76
CA ASP A 350 11.53 0.38 2.37
C ASP A 350 11.32 0.44 3.90
N TYR A 351 10.21 -0.13 4.40
CA TYR A 351 9.85 -0.01 5.82
C TYR A 351 10.54 -1.07 6.68
N ASN A 352 11.00 -2.17 6.10
CA ASN A 352 11.71 -3.23 6.83
C ASN A 352 13.24 -3.19 6.64
N ASN A 353 13.76 -2.28 5.79
CA ASN A 353 15.16 -2.12 5.43
C ASN A 353 15.76 -3.35 4.73
N ASP A 354 14.98 -4.03 3.88
CA ASP A 354 15.44 -5.16 3.06
C ASP A 354 15.86 -4.76 1.63
N GLY A 355 15.65 -3.49 1.26
CA GLY A 355 16.01 -2.93 -0.04
C GLY A 355 14.90 -2.99 -1.09
N LEU A 356 13.76 -3.61 -0.80
CA LEU A 356 12.57 -3.63 -1.64
C LEU A 356 11.62 -2.50 -1.26
N THR A 357 10.77 -2.10 -2.20
CA THR A 357 9.77 -1.04 -1.94
C THR A 357 8.47 -1.67 -1.48
N ASP A 358 8.07 -1.38 -0.24
CA ASP A 358 6.78 -1.74 0.35
C ASP A 358 5.73 -0.64 0.11
N LEU A 359 4.47 -0.94 0.45
CA LEU A 359 3.33 -0.03 0.31
C LEU A 359 2.44 -0.04 1.57
N ILE A 360 2.11 1.14 2.09
CA ILE A 360 1.09 1.35 3.13
C ILE A 360 -0.08 2.15 2.54
N VAL A 361 -1.30 1.75 2.85
CA VAL A 361 -2.54 2.43 2.41
C VAL A 361 -3.42 2.71 3.62
N SER A 362 -3.80 3.98 3.82
CA SER A 362 -4.70 4.36 4.92
C SER A 362 -6.16 4.03 4.62
N ASP A 363 -6.87 3.62 5.67
CA ASP A 363 -8.33 3.53 5.74
C ASP A 363 -8.83 4.35 6.94
N MET A 364 -10.15 4.42 7.11
CA MET A 364 -10.85 5.20 8.13
C MET A 364 -11.17 4.40 9.41
N LEU A 365 -10.65 3.18 9.56
CA LEU A 365 -10.98 2.31 10.69
C LEU A 365 -10.57 2.94 12.04
N PRO A 366 -11.53 3.21 12.97
CA PRO A 366 -11.20 3.96 14.18
C PRO A 366 -10.34 3.21 15.19
N THR A 367 -9.50 3.94 15.91
CA THR A 367 -8.60 3.42 16.96
C THR A 367 -9.32 3.15 18.29
N THR A 368 -10.50 3.77 18.52
CA THR A 368 -11.28 3.58 19.75
C THR A 368 -12.49 2.67 19.55
N HIS A 369 -12.76 1.83 20.55
CA HIS A 369 -13.90 0.91 20.52
C HIS A 369 -15.26 1.63 20.45
N TYR A 370 -15.38 2.84 21.04
CA TYR A 370 -16.60 3.65 20.91
C TYR A 370 -16.85 4.03 19.45
N ARG A 371 -15.85 4.59 18.77
CA ARG A 371 -15.98 5.02 17.37
C ARG A 371 -16.23 3.86 16.43
N GLN A 372 -15.56 2.73 16.64
CA GLN A 372 -15.85 1.51 15.88
C GLN A 372 -17.33 1.11 15.93
N LYS A 373 -18.01 1.32 17.07
CA LYS A 373 -19.45 1.01 17.17
C LYS A 373 -20.35 2.02 16.49
N VAL A 374 -19.97 3.29 16.49
CA VAL A 374 -20.79 4.35 15.88
C VAL A 374 -20.45 4.63 14.42
N THR A 375 -19.45 3.97 13.84
CA THR A 375 -19.06 4.14 12.42
C THR A 375 -19.20 2.87 11.59
N MET A 376 -19.53 1.74 12.21
CA MET A 376 -19.70 0.47 11.49
C MET A 376 -20.96 0.52 10.61
N GLY A 377 -20.77 0.22 9.33
CA GLY A 377 -21.83 0.07 8.34
C GLY A 377 -22.72 -1.15 8.55
N GLU A 378 -23.75 -1.30 7.71
CA GLU A 378 -24.65 -2.44 7.74
C GLU A 378 -23.98 -3.72 7.23
N MET A 379 -23.76 -4.69 8.12
CA MET A 379 -23.21 -6.03 7.81
C MET A 379 -24.33 -7.01 7.41
N GLY A 380 -25.08 -6.69 6.36
CA GLY A 380 -26.20 -7.50 5.85
C GLY A 380 -25.84 -8.35 4.63
N ALA A 381 -26.81 -9.12 4.11
CA ALA A 381 -26.60 -9.99 2.94
C ALA A 381 -26.11 -9.24 1.68
N SER A 382 -26.45 -7.96 1.54
CA SER A 382 -25.93 -7.11 0.46
C SER A 382 -24.44 -6.81 0.59
N PHE A 383 -23.93 -6.68 1.82
CA PHE A 383 -22.50 -6.54 2.09
C PHE A 383 -21.77 -7.83 1.74
N THR A 384 -22.32 -9.00 2.11
CA THR A 384 -21.75 -10.32 1.79
C THR A 384 -21.60 -10.53 0.28
N ALA A 385 -22.63 -10.22 -0.50
CA ALA A 385 -22.56 -10.35 -1.96
C ALA A 385 -21.48 -9.44 -2.56
N MET A 386 -21.41 -8.19 -2.12
CA MET A 386 -20.40 -7.25 -2.59
C MET A 386 -18.97 -7.70 -2.21
N TYR A 387 -18.78 -8.15 -0.97
CA TYR A 387 -17.50 -8.65 -0.46
C TYR A 387 -17.01 -9.88 -1.24
N GLN A 388 -17.92 -10.77 -1.66
CA GLN A 388 -17.58 -11.99 -2.38
C GLN A 388 -17.27 -11.76 -3.86
N GLU A 389 -17.85 -10.73 -4.48
CA GLU A 389 -17.68 -10.44 -5.91
C GLU A 389 -16.43 -9.56 -6.21
N GLY A 390 -15.91 -8.82 -5.23
CA GLY A 390 -14.71 -7.99 -5.38
C GLY A 390 -13.41 -8.81 -5.49
N LEU A 391 -12.60 -8.51 -6.51
CA LEU A 391 -11.26 -9.11 -6.71
C LEU A 391 -10.22 -8.00 -6.98
N PRO A 392 -9.23 -7.73 -6.10
CA PRO A 392 -9.15 -8.23 -4.72
C PRO A 392 -10.38 -7.84 -3.91
N ARG A 393 -10.62 -8.55 -2.80
CA ARG A 393 -11.69 -8.18 -1.85
C ARG A 393 -11.31 -6.87 -1.15
N GLN A 394 -12.31 -6.09 -0.73
CA GLN A 394 -12.10 -4.86 0.04
C GLN A 394 -12.36 -5.10 1.53
N ASN A 395 -11.47 -4.62 2.40
CA ASN A 395 -11.61 -4.67 3.85
C ASN A 395 -11.60 -3.25 4.43
N MET A 396 -12.43 -2.98 5.44
CA MET A 396 -12.47 -1.66 6.13
C MET A 396 -11.34 -1.56 7.17
N LEU A 397 -10.09 -1.53 6.71
CA LEU A 397 -8.88 -1.40 7.52
C LEU A 397 -7.74 -0.90 6.65
N SER A 398 -6.76 -0.23 7.26
CA SER A 398 -5.55 0.21 6.58
C SER A 398 -4.68 -1.01 6.25
N ALA A 399 -4.06 -1.02 5.08
CA ALA A 399 -3.25 -2.14 4.61
C ALA A 399 -1.76 -1.83 4.66
N PHE A 400 -0.94 -2.84 4.96
CA PHE A 400 0.52 -2.76 4.88
C PHE A 400 1.04 -3.93 4.06
N PHE A 401 1.39 -3.65 2.81
CA PHE A 401 1.88 -4.60 1.84
C PHE A 401 3.42 -4.61 1.83
N VAL A 402 4.00 -5.64 2.45
CA VAL A 402 5.44 -5.89 2.49
C VAL A 402 5.86 -6.63 1.22
N ASN A 403 6.83 -6.09 0.49
CA ASN A 403 7.31 -6.68 -0.73
C ASN A 403 8.14 -7.94 -0.42
N THR A 404 7.86 -9.03 -1.13
CA THR A 404 8.55 -10.31 -0.90
C THR A 404 9.65 -10.61 -1.91
N GLY A 405 9.81 -9.78 -2.95
CA GLY A 405 10.70 -10.03 -4.07
C GLY A 405 10.25 -11.19 -4.96
N THR A 406 9.02 -11.67 -4.81
CA THR A 406 8.45 -12.79 -5.60
C THR A 406 7.37 -12.35 -6.58
N GLY A 407 7.18 -11.03 -6.77
CA GLY A 407 6.06 -10.46 -7.53
C GLY A 407 4.73 -10.48 -6.77
N HIS A 408 4.76 -10.73 -5.46
CA HIS A 408 3.59 -10.69 -4.57
C HIS A 408 3.93 -9.92 -3.29
N PHE A 409 2.94 -9.25 -2.72
CA PHE A 409 3.07 -8.66 -1.38
C PHE A 409 2.67 -9.65 -0.29
N PHE A 410 3.08 -9.38 0.94
CA PHE A 410 2.57 -9.98 2.17
C PHE A 410 1.86 -8.88 2.97
N GLU A 411 0.61 -9.10 3.37
CA GLU A 411 -0.16 -8.12 4.15
C GLU A 411 0.13 -8.25 5.66
N ALA A 412 0.46 -7.13 6.32
CA ALA A 412 0.99 -7.10 7.67
C ALA A 412 0.32 -6.08 8.63
N ALA A 413 -0.73 -5.35 8.23
CA ALA A 413 -1.22 -4.19 9.01
C ALA A 413 -1.68 -4.54 10.43
N HIS A 414 -2.28 -5.72 10.61
CA HIS A 414 -2.72 -6.18 11.94
C HIS A 414 -1.54 -6.51 12.86
N MET A 415 -0.53 -7.21 12.33
CA MET A 415 0.64 -7.58 13.13
C MET A 415 1.56 -6.38 13.39
N SER A 416 1.52 -5.39 12.50
CA SER A 416 2.31 -4.18 12.61
C SER A 416 1.74 -3.14 13.55
N GLY A 417 0.43 -3.21 13.84
CA GLY A 417 -0.26 -2.30 14.74
C GLY A 417 -0.86 -1.07 14.06
N ILE A 418 -0.81 -0.97 12.72
CA ILE A 418 -1.31 0.18 11.95
C ILE A 418 -2.60 -0.09 11.17
N ALA A 419 -3.27 -1.23 11.37
CA ALA A 419 -4.56 -1.52 10.72
C ALA A 419 -5.70 -0.53 11.08
N LYS A 420 -5.53 0.28 12.12
CA LYS A 420 -6.53 1.23 12.62
C LYS A 420 -5.91 2.61 12.67
N THR A 421 -6.33 3.50 11.78
CA THR A 421 -5.73 4.83 11.63
C THR A 421 -6.72 5.97 11.79
N ASP A 422 -7.92 5.74 12.31
CA ASP A 422 -8.92 6.81 12.42
C ASP A 422 -9.18 7.48 11.05
N TRP A 423 -9.79 8.67 10.97
CA TRP A 423 -10.04 9.33 9.67
C TRP A 423 -8.76 9.95 9.11
N THR A 424 -7.85 9.12 8.62
CA THR A 424 -6.53 9.53 8.09
C THR A 424 -6.59 9.96 6.63
N TRP A 425 -5.87 11.03 6.28
CA TRP A 425 -5.74 11.51 4.90
C TRP A 425 -4.47 11.01 4.19
N ALA A 426 -3.31 11.22 4.80
CA ALA A 426 -2.01 10.93 4.21
C ALA A 426 -1.20 9.88 4.99
N ILE A 427 -0.20 9.28 4.33
CA ILE A 427 0.83 8.44 4.96
C ILE A 427 2.17 9.20 4.87
N LYS A 428 2.39 10.22 5.70
CA LYS A 428 3.68 10.92 5.69
C LYS A 428 4.73 10.05 6.32
N ARG A 429 5.80 9.80 5.57
CA ARG A 429 6.93 8.97 5.98
C ARG A 429 8.19 9.80 6.13
N GLY A 430 9.00 9.45 7.11
CA GLY A 430 10.30 10.07 7.36
C GLY A 430 11.06 9.28 8.41
N ASP A 431 12.39 9.36 8.41
CA ASP A 431 13.21 8.82 9.50
C ASP A 431 13.36 9.90 10.57
N PHE A 432 12.36 10.01 11.44
CA PHE A 432 12.18 11.18 12.29
C PHE A 432 13.13 11.19 13.49
N ASP A 433 13.50 10.04 14.03
CA ASP A 433 14.48 9.95 15.10
C ASP A 433 15.92 9.65 14.63
N GLY A 434 16.10 9.49 13.31
CA GLY A 434 17.38 9.30 12.66
C GLY A 434 17.97 7.90 12.85
N ASP A 435 17.17 6.90 13.22
CA ASP A 435 17.63 5.53 13.50
C ASP A 435 17.78 4.64 12.25
N GLY A 436 17.46 5.18 11.07
CA GLY A 436 17.58 4.53 9.77
C GLY A 436 16.28 3.90 9.28
N ARG A 437 15.18 4.01 10.02
CA ARG A 437 13.89 3.40 9.68
C ARG A 437 12.86 4.47 9.34
N LEU A 438 11.97 4.17 8.41
CA LEU A 438 10.86 5.06 8.08
C LEU A 438 9.76 4.95 9.13
N ASP A 439 9.51 6.06 9.82
CA ASP A 439 8.40 6.33 10.73
C ASP A 439 7.21 6.95 9.99
N LEU A 440 6.06 7.05 10.66
CA LEU A 440 4.82 7.56 10.07
C LEU A 440 4.22 8.73 10.87
N TYR A 441 3.77 9.76 10.16
CA TYR A 441 2.84 10.79 10.65
C TYR A 441 1.57 10.75 9.79
N LEU A 442 0.42 10.58 10.44
CA LEU A 442 -0.88 10.41 9.80
C LEU A 442 -1.81 11.55 10.21
N PRO A 443 -2.07 12.53 9.32
CA PRO A 443 -3.00 13.61 9.61
C PRO A 443 -4.44 13.10 9.64
N THR A 444 -5.22 13.54 10.63
CA THR A 444 -6.57 13.04 10.90
C THR A 444 -7.63 14.12 11.07
N GLY A 445 -8.89 13.68 10.97
CA GLY A 445 -10.08 14.47 11.24
C GLY A 445 -10.85 14.83 9.96
N HIS A 446 -12.04 15.36 10.12
CA HIS A 446 -12.86 15.82 9.00
C HIS A 446 -13.74 16.99 9.45
N THR A 447 -14.23 17.77 8.48
CA THR A 447 -15.26 18.79 8.74
C THR A 447 -16.39 18.26 9.62
N ARG A 448 -16.93 17.05 9.41
CA ARG A 448 -18.00 16.44 10.22
C ARG A 448 -17.88 14.92 10.23
N ASP A 449 -18.49 14.27 11.23
CA ASP A 449 -18.54 12.81 11.31
C ASP A 449 -19.65 12.25 10.41
N PHE A 450 -19.33 12.05 9.12
CA PHE A 450 -20.30 11.61 8.11
C PHE A 450 -20.69 10.13 8.23
N ASN A 451 -19.85 9.33 8.90
CA ASN A 451 -20.05 7.89 9.05
C ASN A 451 -20.77 7.52 10.36
N HIS A 452 -21.15 8.50 11.18
CA HIS A 452 -21.84 8.24 12.43
C HIS A 452 -23.22 7.60 12.21
N SER A 453 -23.39 6.32 12.60
CA SER A 453 -24.57 5.49 12.34
C SER A 453 -25.87 6.02 12.95
N ASP A 454 -25.81 6.88 13.98
CA ASP A 454 -26.99 7.57 14.52
C ASP A 454 -27.47 8.74 13.65
N PHE A 455 -26.64 9.25 12.72
CA PHE A 455 -27.02 10.31 11.79
C PHE A 455 -27.75 9.71 10.58
N LYS A 456 -28.96 9.19 10.83
CA LYS A 456 -29.78 8.56 9.79
C LYS A 456 -30.11 9.55 8.68
N PHE A 457 -29.67 9.21 7.48
CA PHE A 457 -29.82 10.01 6.29
C PHE A 457 -31.08 9.59 5.51
N ASP A 458 -32.11 10.44 5.42
CA ASP A 458 -33.23 10.21 4.50
C ASP A 458 -32.93 10.88 3.15
N VAL A 459 -33.07 10.15 2.04
CA VAL A 459 -32.81 10.66 0.68
C VAL A 459 -33.60 11.93 0.37
N SER A 460 -34.81 12.09 0.93
CA SER A 460 -35.62 13.30 0.78
C SER A 460 -34.97 14.55 1.39
N GLN A 461 -34.05 14.40 2.34
CA GLN A 461 -33.35 15.52 2.97
C GLN A 461 -32.23 16.11 2.09
N ARG A 462 -31.77 15.38 1.06
CA ARG A 462 -30.81 15.83 0.02
C ARG A 462 -31.47 16.46 -1.19
N VAL A 463 -32.79 16.40 -1.28
CA VAL A 463 -33.51 16.91 -2.44
C VAL A 463 -33.49 18.42 -2.43
N GLY A 464 -32.85 19.01 -3.44
CA GLY A 464 -32.75 20.47 -3.60
C GLY A 464 -31.86 21.17 -2.55
N LYS A 465 -30.98 20.43 -1.87
CA LYS A 465 -30.03 20.93 -0.87
C LYS A 465 -28.65 20.34 -1.12
N ASP A 466 -27.60 21.07 -0.76
CA ASP A 466 -26.24 20.53 -0.84
C ASP A 466 -26.04 19.46 0.24
N ASP A 467 -25.19 18.47 -0.01
CA ASP A 467 -25.02 17.34 0.91
C ASP A 467 -24.49 17.77 2.28
N PHE A 468 -23.59 18.75 2.28
CA PHE A 468 -23.07 19.37 3.50
C PHE A 468 -24.16 20.05 4.35
N ASP A 469 -25.27 20.52 3.76
CA ASP A 469 -26.34 21.21 4.48
C ASP A 469 -26.97 20.34 5.58
N PHE A 470 -26.98 19.02 5.39
CA PHE A 470 -27.50 18.08 6.39
C PHE A 470 -26.62 18.00 7.64
N PHE A 471 -25.31 18.21 7.47
CA PHE A 471 -24.32 18.03 8.54
C PHE A 471 -23.89 19.34 9.20
N LEU A 472 -24.36 20.50 8.71
CA LEU A 472 -24.02 21.82 9.26
C LEU A 472 -24.21 21.93 10.77
N GLU A 473 -25.29 21.36 11.32
CA GLU A 473 -25.64 21.40 12.74
C GLU A 473 -24.99 20.27 13.57
N ARG A 474 -24.19 19.40 12.94
CA ARG A 474 -23.48 18.30 13.61
C ARG A 474 -22.12 18.76 14.14
N PRO A 475 -21.58 18.11 15.18
CA PRO A 475 -20.23 18.39 15.66
C PRO A 475 -19.19 18.16 14.57
N GLU A 476 -18.09 18.91 14.67
CA GLU A 476 -16.91 18.71 13.85
C GLU A 476 -16.20 17.42 14.26
N LEU A 477 -15.54 16.75 13.30
CA LEU A 477 -14.74 15.57 13.59
C LEU A 477 -13.28 16.00 13.80
N ARG A 478 -13.00 16.58 14.96
CA ARG A 478 -11.64 16.91 15.38
C ARG A 478 -10.99 15.68 16.02
N GLU A 479 -9.75 15.40 15.64
CA GLU A 479 -9.03 14.19 16.02
C GLU A 479 -7.56 14.47 16.31
N HIS A 480 -6.92 13.57 17.05
CA HIS A 480 -5.49 13.61 17.26
C HIS A 480 -4.77 12.92 16.11
N ASP A 481 -3.88 13.64 15.42
CA ASP A 481 -2.98 13.04 14.43
C ASP A 481 -2.19 11.89 15.04
N LEU A 482 -1.98 10.84 14.25
CA LEU A 482 -1.32 9.62 14.70
C LEU A 482 0.14 9.64 14.28
N VAL A 483 1.04 9.28 15.21
CA VAL A 483 2.47 9.18 14.93
C VAL A 483 2.96 7.83 15.39
N PHE A 484 3.66 7.15 14.49
CA PHE A 484 4.15 5.79 14.70
C PHE A 484 5.65 5.72 14.47
N ARG A 485 6.37 5.24 15.48
CA ARG A 485 7.78 4.88 15.35
C ARG A 485 7.90 3.46 14.81
N ASN A 486 8.77 3.25 13.83
CA ASN A 486 9.11 1.94 13.33
C ASN A 486 10.17 1.28 14.23
N THR A 487 9.79 0.18 14.88
CA THR A 487 10.63 -0.51 15.88
C THR A 487 11.33 -1.75 15.34
N SER A 488 11.29 -1.99 14.01
CA SER A 488 11.70 -3.23 13.31
C SER A 488 10.70 -4.39 13.39
N ASP A 489 10.99 -5.49 12.66
CA ASP A 489 10.16 -6.71 12.59
C ASP A 489 8.70 -6.43 12.24
N PHE A 490 8.49 -5.50 11.30
CA PHE A 490 7.18 -5.02 10.86
C PHE A 490 6.35 -4.34 11.97
N LYS A 491 6.92 -3.87 13.08
CA LYS A 491 6.15 -3.27 14.18
C LYS A 491 6.27 -1.76 14.25
N PHE A 492 5.12 -1.13 14.40
CA PHE A 492 4.98 0.30 14.61
C PHE A 492 4.40 0.60 16.00
N GLU A 493 5.06 1.48 16.76
CA GLU A 493 4.64 1.92 18.08
C GLU A 493 4.04 3.32 18.01
N LYS A 494 2.81 3.50 18.50
CA LYS A 494 2.19 4.84 18.60
C LYS A 494 2.93 5.69 19.64
N ILE A 495 3.60 6.76 19.20
CA ILE A 495 4.59 7.51 20.00
C ILE A 495 4.36 9.03 20.04
N GLY A 496 3.32 9.54 19.36
CA GLY A 496 3.17 10.99 19.10
C GLY A 496 3.30 11.87 20.33
N LYS A 497 2.72 11.47 21.47
CA LYS A 497 2.77 12.24 22.71
C LYS A 497 4.20 12.42 23.24
N GLU A 498 4.99 11.34 23.21
CA GLU A 498 6.38 11.33 23.62
C GLU A 498 7.26 12.15 22.67
N TRP A 499 6.90 12.18 21.38
CA TRP A 499 7.57 12.97 20.36
C TRP A 499 7.10 14.42 20.28
N GLY A 500 6.02 14.80 20.96
CA GLY A 500 5.49 16.17 20.94
C GLY A 500 4.57 16.47 19.76
N LEU A 501 4.08 15.45 19.06
CA LEU A 501 3.17 15.54 17.91
C LEU A 501 1.78 14.98 18.23
N GLY A 502 0.76 15.44 17.50
CA GLY A 502 -0.63 14.96 17.67
C GLY A 502 -1.23 15.28 19.04
N LEU A 503 -0.75 16.33 19.72
CA LEU A 503 -1.17 16.68 21.09
C LEU A 503 -2.55 17.33 21.17
N GLU A 504 -3.01 17.96 20.09
CA GLU A 504 -4.27 18.67 20.01
C GLU A 504 -5.24 17.96 19.07
N GLU A 505 -6.55 18.10 19.31
CA GLU A 505 -7.59 17.63 18.38
C GLU A 505 -7.81 18.69 17.30
N THR A 506 -7.63 18.31 16.04
CA THR A 506 -7.70 19.19 14.87
C THR A 506 -8.34 18.47 13.67
N MET A 507 -8.46 19.17 12.55
CA MET A 507 -8.89 18.63 11.27
C MET A 507 -7.74 18.82 10.28
N THR A 508 -6.66 18.05 10.45
CA THR A 508 -5.48 18.11 9.59
C THR A 508 -5.74 17.33 8.31
N TYR A 509 -5.54 17.97 7.16
CA TYR A 509 -5.71 17.34 5.83
C TYR A 509 -4.38 17.10 5.13
N GLY A 510 -3.49 18.10 5.17
CA GLY A 510 -2.21 18.05 4.46
C GLY A 510 -1.02 18.13 5.41
N ALA A 511 0.08 17.51 5.01
CA ALA A 511 1.35 17.58 5.71
C ALA A 511 2.55 17.47 4.75
N ALA A 512 3.61 18.24 4.99
CA ALA A 512 4.85 18.14 4.25
C ALA A 512 6.00 17.87 5.22
N VAL A 513 6.95 17.05 4.76
CA VAL A 513 8.16 16.71 5.50
C VAL A 513 9.36 17.23 4.73
N THR A 514 10.14 18.11 5.35
CA THR A 514 11.38 18.65 4.78
C THR A 514 12.27 19.20 5.89
N ASP A 515 13.55 19.37 5.62
CA ASP A 515 14.53 20.01 6.52
C ASP A 515 14.46 21.55 6.32
N LEU A 516 13.68 22.24 7.16
CA LEU A 516 13.37 23.67 7.00
C LEU A 516 14.54 24.55 7.45
N ASP A 517 15.30 24.13 8.46
CA ASP A 517 16.43 24.91 8.99
C ASP A 517 17.82 24.46 8.47
N ARG A 518 17.83 23.42 7.62
CA ARG A 518 18.99 22.85 6.93
C ARG A 518 20.04 22.30 7.89
N ASP A 519 19.59 21.64 8.96
CA ASP A 519 20.43 21.01 9.98
C ASP A 519 20.59 19.48 9.84
N GLY A 520 19.83 18.90 8.91
CA GLY A 520 19.89 17.51 8.49
C GLY A 520 18.74 16.63 8.98
N ASP A 521 17.98 17.04 9.99
CA ASP A 521 16.78 16.30 10.38
C ASP A 521 15.50 16.83 9.72
N LEU A 522 14.48 15.96 9.68
CA LEU A 522 13.26 16.24 8.94
C LEU A 522 12.23 16.92 9.84
N ASP A 523 11.83 18.12 9.47
CA ASP A 523 10.75 18.89 10.09
C ASP A 523 9.39 18.55 9.48
N LEU A 524 8.33 19.01 10.14
CA LEU A 524 6.94 18.78 9.73
C LEU A 524 6.17 20.09 9.63
N VAL A 525 5.48 20.27 8.50
CA VAL A 525 4.49 21.35 8.28
C VAL A 525 3.11 20.73 8.11
N THR A 526 2.09 21.26 8.77
CA THR A 526 0.71 20.73 8.70
C THR A 526 -0.28 21.80 8.27
N LEU A 527 -1.34 21.36 7.57
CA LEU A 527 -2.45 22.20 7.12
C LEU A 527 -3.78 21.67 7.64
N SER A 528 -4.47 22.50 8.43
CA SER A 528 -5.72 22.13 9.10
C SER A 528 -6.83 23.16 8.86
N LEU A 529 -8.08 22.69 8.85
CA LEU A 529 -9.25 23.59 8.83
C LEU A 529 -9.51 24.17 10.22
N GLU A 530 -9.99 25.42 10.26
CA GLU A 530 -10.27 26.23 11.47
C GLU A 530 -9.05 26.57 12.35
N ASP A 531 -7.92 25.87 12.17
CA ASP A 531 -6.67 26.10 12.90
C ASP A 531 -5.63 26.80 12.00
N ARG A 532 -4.49 27.16 12.61
CA ARG A 532 -3.33 27.70 11.90
C ARG A 532 -2.42 26.56 11.43
N PRO A 533 -1.63 26.73 10.35
CA PRO A 533 -0.63 25.75 9.99
C PRO A 533 0.32 25.45 11.15
N GLY A 534 0.61 24.17 11.37
CA GLY A 534 1.62 23.73 12.33
C GLY A 534 3.00 23.73 11.67
N VAL A 535 4.02 24.13 12.43
CA VAL A 535 5.43 23.96 12.07
C VAL A 535 6.10 23.30 13.27
N PHE A 536 6.71 22.14 13.06
CA PHE A 536 7.32 21.35 14.11
C PHE A 536 8.77 21.08 13.74
N LEU A 537 9.69 21.64 14.53
CA LEU A 537 11.11 21.46 14.33
C LEU A 537 11.58 20.17 15.00
N ASN A 538 12.31 19.36 14.27
CA ASN A 538 12.89 18.13 14.78
C ASN A 538 14.17 18.44 15.58
N ARG A 539 14.51 17.55 16.51
CA ARG A 539 15.64 17.68 17.45
C ARG A 539 16.47 16.41 17.53
N SER A 540 16.35 15.54 16.53
CA SER A 540 17.10 14.29 16.46
C SER A 540 18.60 14.55 16.39
N ARG A 541 19.00 15.66 15.77
CA ARG A 541 20.40 16.13 15.70
C ARG A 541 21.00 16.47 17.05
N GLU A 542 20.29 17.25 17.87
CA GLU A 542 20.70 17.57 19.25
C GLU A 542 20.66 16.35 20.17
N ARG A 543 19.93 15.30 19.77
CA ARG A 543 19.88 14.00 20.44
C ARG A 543 20.98 13.03 19.98
N GLY A 544 21.83 13.45 19.04
CA GLY A 544 23.02 12.72 18.61
C GLY A 544 22.79 11.81 17.40
N ALA A 545 21.68 11.96 16.70
CA ALA A 545 21.51 11.34 15.39
C ALA A 545 22.34 12.10 14.33
N ASN A 546 22.91 11.33 13.41
CA ASN A 546 23.59 11.81 12.24
C ASN A 546 22.70 11.61 11.01
N HIS A 547 22.80 12.47 10.01
CA HIS A 547 21.98 12.35 8.79
C HIS A 547 22.81 12.56 7.52
N LEU A 548 22.24 12.16 6.38
CA LEU A 548 22.71 12.54 5.06
C LEU A 548 21.50 13.02 4.24
N LEU A 549 21.62 14.22 3.67
CA LEU A 549 20.65 14.76 2.72
C LEU A 549 21.27 14.74 1.33
N VAL A 550 20.56 14.20 0.35
CA VAL A 550 21.05 13.98 -1.01
C VAL A 550 20.11 14.66 -2.00
N ARG A 551 20.65 15.62 -2.74
CA ARG A 551 20.05 16.16 -3.97
C ARG A 551 20.58 15.37 -5.16
N LEU A 552 19.69 14.92 -6.03
CA LEU A 552 20.06 14.28 -7.28
C LEU A 552 19.93 15.27 -8.43
N LYS A 553 20.84 15.17 -9.39
CA LYS A 553 20.82 15.96 -10.62
C LYS A 553 20.96 15.06 -11.84
N GLY A 554 19.84 14.81 -12.52
CA GLY A 554 19.77 14.09 -13.79
C GLY A 554 20.40 14.88 -14.93
N ARG A 555 20.75 14.18 -16.03
CA ARG A 555 21.29 14.79 -17.26
C ARG A 555 20.24 15.13 -18.31
N GLY A 556 19.04 14.56 -18.20
CA GLY A 556 17.89 14.79 -19.09
C GLY A 556 16.95 15.88 -18.58
N ALA A 557 15.74 15.93 -19.13
CA ALA A 557 14.69 16.86 -18.69
C ALA A 557 14.08 16.47 -17.34
N ASN A 558 14.14 15.19 -16.93
CA ASN A 558 13.98 14.75 -15.56
C ASN A 558 15.22 15.15 -14.73
N SER A 559 15.43 16.46 -14.60
CA SER A 559 16.63 17.07 -14.02
C SER A 559 16.76 16.79 -12.52
N SER A 560 15.63 16.59 -11.84
CA SER A 560 15.56 16.22 -10.42
C SER A 560 15.68 14.71 -10.20
N ALA A 561 15.78 13.92 -11.27
CA ALA A 561 15.87 12.46 -11.23
C ALA A 561 14.75 11.79 -10.41
N LEU A 562 13.50 12.27 -10.57
CA LEU A 562 12.34 11.65 -9.95
C LEU A 562 12.22 10.19 -10.40
N GLY A 563 12.01 9.29 -9.44
CA GLY A 563 12.05 7.85 -9.65
C GLY A 563 13.39 7.19 -9.36
N ALA A 564 14.46 7.95 -9.11
CA ALA A 564 15.75 7.37 -8.75
C ALA A 564 15.67 6.61 -7.41
N LYS A 565 16.26 5.41 -7.36
CA LYS A 565 16.46 4.64 -6.13
C LYS A 565 17.87 4.90 -5.59
N VAL A 566 17.97 5.28 -4.33
CA VAL A 566 19.23 5.48 -3.62
C VAL A 566 19.32 4.48 -2.48
N THR A 567 20.41 3.73 -2.46
CA THR A 567 20.68 2.71 -1.45
C THR A 567 21.95 3.07 -0.69
N VAL A 568 21.89 3.08 0.64
CA VAL A 568 23.05 3.35 1.49
C VAL A 568 23.34 2.19 2.43
N VAL A 569 24.63 2.02 2.74
CA VAL A 569 25.11 1.18 3.83
C VAL A 569 25.99 2.04 4.73
N SER A 570 25.54 2.25 5.97
CA SER A 570 26.31 2.99 6.98
C SER A 570 27.54 2.21 7.42
N SER A 571 28.60 2.88 7.89
CA SER A 571 29.81 2.21 8.40
C SER A 571 29.55 1.29 9.60
N GLY A 572 28.47 1.53 10.35
CA GLY A 572 27.99 0.62 11.41
C GLY A 572 27.25 -0.63 10.91
N GLY A 573 27.03 -0.76 9.60
CA GLY A 573 26.13 -1.74 8.99
C GLY A 573 24.69 -1.22 8.88
N GLY A 574 23.82 -2.03 8.25
CA GLY A 574 22.43 -1.67 7.96
C GLY A 574 22.25 -1.11 6.55
N LEU A 575 21.30 -1.71 5.82
CA LEU A 575 20.87 -1.25 4.50
C LEU A 575 19.74 -0.25 4.69
N GLN A 576 19.69 0.79 3.86
CA GLN A 576 18.49 1.61 3.69
C GLN A 576 18.31 1.88 2.20
N SER A 577 17.08 1.74 1.71
CA SER A 577 16.71 2.12 0.35
C SER A 577 15.65 3.22 0.37
N ARG A 578 15.79 4.20 -0.53
CA ARG A 578 14.84 5.31 -0.70
C ARG A 578 14.64 5.57 -2.18
N VAL A 579 13.39 5.70 -2.61
CA VAL A 579 13.05 6.16 -3.97
C VAL A 579 12.64 7.62 -3.90
N LEU A 580 13.21 8.45 -4.79
CA LEU A 580 12.94 9.88 -4.87
C LEU A 580 11.59 10.13 -5.56
N LEU A 581 10.54 10.18 -4.75
CA LEU A 581 9.16 10.47 -5.16
C LEU A 581 8.54 11.47 -4.17
N PRO A 582 8.48 12.76 -4.51
CA PRO A 582 8.06 13.80 -3.58
C PRO A 582 6.54 13.78 -3.32
N GLN A 583 5.74 13.32 -4.27
CA GLN A 583 4.30 13.13 -4.10
C GLN A 583 4.03 11.75 -3.52
N ASN A 584 3.95 11.66 -2.18
CA ASN A 584 3.92 10.40 -1.43
C ASN A 584 2.84 10.34 -0.33
N GLY A 585 1.71 11.02 -0.55
CA GLY A 585 0.60 11.06 0.41
C GLY A 585 -0.69 11.62 -0.20
N TYR A 586 -1.33 12.57 0.46
CA TYR A 586 -2.63 13.12 0.06
C TYR A 586 -2.52 14.61 -0.31
N GLN A 587 -2.72 14.93 -1.60
CA GLN A 587 -2.77 16.31 -2.12
C GLN A 587 -1.51 17.17 -1.90
N GLU A 588 -0.38 16.55 -1.60
CA GLU A 588 0.84 17.21 -1.10
C GLU A 588 2.10 16.77 -1.86
N SER A 589 3.18 17.52 -1.67
CA SER A 589 4.50 17.21 -2.25
C SER A 589 5.60 17.67 -1.31
N ASP A 590 6.52 16.77 -0.99
CA ASP A 590 7.75 17.12 -0.28
C ASP A 590 8.75 17.79 -1.23
N GLU A 591 9.87 18.25 -0.67
CA GLU A 591 11.01 18.72 -1.46
C GLU A 591 11.67 17.52 -2.16
N PRO A 592 12.13 17.63 -3.42
CA PRO A 592 12.80 16.54 -4.14
C PRO A 592 14.21 16.26 -3.63
N LEU A 593 14.30 15.77 -2.39
CA LEU A 593 15.52 15.36 -1.71
C LEU A 593 15.35 13.95 -1.13
N VAL A 594 16.47 13.23 -1.02
CA VAL A 594 16.54 11.93 -0.34
C VAL A 594 17.21 12.11 1.02
N HIS A 595 16.53 11.68 2.08
CA HIS A 595 17.02 11.73 3.45
C HIS A 595 17.37 10.33 3.98
N PHE A 596 18.45 10.26 4.75
CA PHE A 596 18.86 9.08 5.51
C PHE A 596 19.26 9.48 6.93
N GLY A 597 18.64 8.88 7.95
CA GLY A 597 19.18 8.83 9.30
C GLY A 597 20.27 7.76 9.41
N LEU A 598 21.37 8.11 10.04
CA LEU A 598 22.57 7.27 10.15
C LEU A 598 22.83 6.80 11.59
N GLY A 599 21.93 7.12 12.51
CA GLY A 599 22.10 6.92 13.94
C GLY A 599 23.40 7.56 14.43
N ALA A 600 24.25 6.77 15.07
CA ALA A 600 25.55 7.23 15.55
C ALA A 600 26.68 7.09 14.50
N SER A 601 26.40 6.71 13.26
CA SER A 601 27.43 6.49 12.24
C SER A 601 27.91 7.84 11.67
N ASP A 602 29.22 8.07 11.69
CA ASP A 602 29.83 9.30 11.17
C ASP A 602 30.13 9.25 9.65
N GLU A 603 29.85 8.12 9.00
CA GLU A 603 30.21 7.87 7.61
C GLU A 603 29.27 6.86 6.97
N VAL A 604 28.94 7.10 5.69
CA VAL A 604 28.31 6.14 4.79
C VAL A 604 29.40 5.38 4.03
N ALA A 605 29.48 4.07 4.29
CA ALA A 605 30.49 3.21 3.71
C ALA A 605 30.29 3.03 2.20
N SER A 606 29.04 2.86 1.77
CA SER A 606 28.67 2.84 0.36
C SER A 606 27.32 3.47 0.10
N LEU A 607 27.22 4.20 -1.01
CA LEU A 607 25.98 4.73 -1.57
C LEU A 607 25.89 4.30 -3.03
N GLU A 608 24.75 3.79 -3.46
CA GLU A 608 24.46 3.43 -4.84
C GLU A 608 23.21 4.15 -5.32
N VAL A 609 23.26 4.73 -6.51
CA VAL A 609 22.13 5.40 -7.17
C VAL A 609 21.78 4.61 -8.43
N PHE A 610 20.52 4.23 -8.52
CA PHE A 610 19.87 3.69 -9.71
C PHE A 610 19.06 4.82 -10.34
N TRP A 611 19.53 5.31 -11.47
CA TRP A 611 18.95 6.46 -12.16
C TRP A 611 17.77 6.01 -13.04
N PRO A 612 16.74 6.87 -13.25
CA PRO A 612 15.64 6.59 -14.15
C PRO A 612 16.09 6.25 -15.59
N SER A 613 17.22 6.79 -16.03
CA SER A 613 17.84 6.47 -17.33
C SER A 613 18.32 5.01 -17.47
N GLY A 614 18.32 4.24 -16.38
CA GLY A 614 18.93 2.91 -16.28
C GLY A 614 20.43 2.94 -15.92
N THR A 615 21.03 4.12 -15.78
CA THR A 615 22.41 4.27 -15.33
C THR A 615 22.55 3.88 -13.86
N ARG A 616 23.70 3.31 -13.47
CA ARG A 616 24.06 3.03 -12.08
C ARG A 616 25.33 3.75 -11.67
N GLN A 617 25.35 4.30 -10.46
CA GLN A 617 26.49 5.02 -9.91
C GLN A 617 26.75 4.59 -8.47
N LYS A 618 28.02 4.29 -8.15
CA LYS A 618 28.44 3.90 -6.81
C LYS A 618 29.46 4.86 -6.23
N LEU A 619 29.26 5.22 -4.97
CA LEU A 619 30.08 6.12 -4.18
C LEU A 619 30.44 5.45 -2.84
N SER A 620 31.50 5.90 -2.19
CA SER A 620 31.96 5.34 -0.92
C SER A 620 32.66 6.40 -0.08
N GLY A 621 32.59 6.25 1.24
CA GLY A 621 33.29 7.10 2.20
C GLY A 621 32.75 8.53 2.25
N LEU A 622 31.42 8.65 2.26
CA LEU A 622 30.75 9.95 2.41
C LEU A 622 30.61 10.27 3.89
N ALA A 623 31.09 11.44 4.31
CA ALA A 623 30.93 11.89 5.68
C ALA A 623 29.46 12.11 6.01
N ALA A 624 29.05 11.71 7.21
CA ALA A 624 27.74 12.06 7.73
C ALA A 624 27.63 13.58 7.97
N ASN A 625 26.40 14.01 8.18
CA ASN A 625 25.99 15.38 8.47
C ASN A 625 26.33 16.34 7.34
N ARG A 626 25.91 15.95 6.13
CA ARG A 626 26.14 16.67 4.89
C ARG A 626 24.87 16.73 4.07
N TRP A 627 24.68 17.87 3.41
CA TRP A 627 23.87 17.98 2.22
C TRP A 627 24.76 17.92 1.01
N ILE A 628 24.57 16.90 0.17
CA ILE A 628 25.37 16.66 -1.03
C ILE A 628 24.51 16.69 -2.28
N GLU A 629 25.09 17.11 -3.40
CA GLU A 629 24.54 16.93 -4.73
C GLU A 629 25.31 15.82 -5.45
N ILE A 630 24.58 14.87 -6.03
CA ILE A 630 25.13 13.83 -6.89
C ILE A 630 24.61 14.08 -8.30
N VAL A 631 25.54 14.17 -9.25
CA VAL A 631 25.23 14.37 -10.67
C VAL A 631 25.30 13.03 -11.39
N GLU A 632 24.26 12.74 -12.16
CA GLU A 632 24.18 11.54 -12.99
C GLU A 632 25.41 11.43 -13.91
N PRO A 633 26.08 10.27 -13.96
CA PRO A 633 27.29 10.12 -14.78
C PRO A 633 26.94 9.97 -16.27
N ASP A 634 27.95 9.96 -17.13
CA ASP A 634 27.73 9.57 -18.52
C ASP A 634 27.35 8.07 -18.56
N PRO A 635 26.42 7.62 -19.42
CA PRO A 635 26.12 6.19 -19.55
C PRO A 635 27.37 5.34 -19.85
N ALA A 636 28.39 5.90 -20.50
CA ALA A 636 29.66 5.22 -20.72
C ALA A 636 30.46 4.95 -19.43
N ASP A 637 30.20 5.72 -18.38
CA ASP A 637 30.81 5.62 -17.05
C ASP A 637 29.91 4.87 -16.05
N SER A 638 28.78 4.30 -16.50
CA SER A 638 27.88 3.52 -15.64
C SER A 638 28.58 2.26 -15.15
N VAL A 639 28.24 1.86 -13.92
CA VAL A 639 28.60 0.52 -13.43
C VAL A 639 27.70 -0.50 -14.16
N PRO A 640 28.24 -1.63 -14.66
CA PRO A 640 27.41 -2.67 -15.25
C PRO A 640 26.39 -3.21 -14.25
N VAL A 641 25.16 -3.47 -14.73
CA VAL A 641 24.14 -4.21 -13.98
C VAL A 641 24.59 -5.68 -13.87
N GLU A 642 25.00 -6.12 -12.68
CA GLU A 642 24.93 -7.56 -12.38
C GLU A 642 23.48 -7.86 -11.97
N GLU A 643 22.74 -8.56 -12.83
CA GLU A 643 21.46 -9.15 -12.46
C GLU A 643 21.73 -10.29 -11.45
N GLU A 644 21.68 -9.98 -10.16
CA GLU A 644 21.52 -11.02 -9.15
C GLU A 644 20.06 -11.43 -9.09
N THR A 645 19.56 -12.14 -10.10
CA THR A 645 18.35 -12.94 -9.89
C THR A 645 18.76 -14.09 -8.96
N GLY A 646 18.57 -13.92 -7.66
CA GLY A 646 18.72 -14.99 -6.69
C GLY A 646 17.95 -16.21 -7.20
N LYS A 647 18.61 -17.37 -7.30
CA LYS A 647 17.91 -18.59 -7.72
C LYS A 647 16.83 -18.88 -6.67
N PRO A 648 15.54 -18.96 -7.06
CA PRO A 648 14.50 -19.20 -6.09
C PRO A 648 14.71 -20.57 -5.42
N LEU A 649 14.47 -20.65 -4.11
CA LEU A 649 14.56 -21.91 -3.36
C LEU A 649 13.57 -22.96 -3.87
N PHE A 650 12.44 -22.50 -4.41
CA PHE A 650 11.38 -23.33 -4.96
C PHE A 650 11.11 -22.95 -6.42
N ARG A 651 10.78 -23.95 -7.24
CA ARG A 651 10.21 -23.72 -8.58
C ARG A 651 8.79 -24.29 -8.60
N LYS A 652 7.88 -23.61 -9.30
CA LYS A 652 6.54 -24.16 -9.55
C LYS A 652 6.67 -25.40 -10.44
N VAL A 653 5.97 -26.46 -10.06
CA VAL A 653 5.83 -27.69 -10.87
C VAL A 653 4.37 -27.80 -11.29
N ASP A 654 4.14 -27.80 -12.60
CA ASP A 654 2.80 -28.02 -13.15
C ASP A 654 2.43 -29.50 -13.07
N GLY A 655 1.21 -29.80 -12.60
CA GLY A 655 0.73 -31.19 -12.45
C GLY A 655 -0.34 -31.38 -11.38
N PHE A 656 -0.38 -30.50 -10.38
CA PHE A 656 -1.40 -30.53 -9.32
C PHE A 656 -2.66 -29.72 -9.64
N ALA A 657 -2.66 -28.90 -10.70
CA ALA A 657 -3.84 -28.09 -11.08
C ALA A 657 -5.08 -28.94 -11.41
N ALA A 658 -4.88 -30.18 -11.88
CA ALA A 658 -5.96 -31.14 -12.13
C ALA A 658 -6.58 -31.72 -10.84
N LEU A 659 -5.99 -31.42 -9.67
CA LEU A 659 -6.45 -31.84 -8.35
C LEU A 659 -7.28 -30.76 -7.64
N ALA A 660 -7.78 -29.75 -8.35
CA ALA A 660 -8.71 -28.78 -7.78
C ALA A 660 -9.88 -29.50 -7.08
N LEU A 661 -10.14 -29.09 -5.84
CA LEU A 661 -11.17 -29.65 -4.97
C LEU A 661 -12.25 -28.57 -4.76
N PRO A 662 -13.21 -28.44 -5.70
CA PRO A 662 -14.24 -27.43 -5.58
C PRO A 662 -15.13 -27.73 -4.38
N GLU A 663 -15.33 -26.73 -3.53
CA GLU A 663 -16.22 -26.80 -2.38
C GLU A 663 -17.64 -26.37 -2.75
N ALA A 664 -18.64 -26.97 -2.11
CA ALA A 664 -20.02 -26.53 -2.25
C ALA A 664 -20.23 -25.25 -1.43
N PRO A 665 -20.80 -24.17 -1.98
CA PRO A 665 -21.09 -22.96 -1.21
C PRO A 665 -22.00 -23.25 -0.02
N PHE A 666 -21.64 -22.75 1.16
CA PHE A 666 -22.44 -22.80 2.37
C PHE A 666 -22.47 -21.42 3.04
N ASP A 667 -23.65 -21.02 3.54
CA ASP A 667 -23.86 -19.71 4.15
C ASP A 667 -23.89 -19.83 5.69
N ASP A 668 -22.71 -19.75 6.30
CA ASP A 668 -22.55 -19.78 7.76
C ASP A 668 -23.35 -18.68 8.45
N PHE A 669 -23.41 -17.50 7.82
CA PHE A 669 -24.04 -16.30 8.38
C PHE A 669 -25.56 -16.44 8.49
N GLN A 670 -26.20 -17.23 7.62
CA GLN A 670 -27.62 -17.59 7.79
C GLN A 670 -27.88 -18.31 9.11
N ARG A 671 -26.95 -19.17 9.54
CA ARG A 671 -27.08 -19.93 10.79
C ARG A 671 -26.69 -19.11 12.00
N GLN A 672 -25.61 -18.33 11.88
CA GLN A 672 -25.12 -17.46 12.92
C GLN A 672 -24.80 -16.06 12.33
N PRO A 673 -25.77 -15.13 12.33
CA PRO A 673 -25.63 -13.82 11.67
C PRO A 673 -24.51 -12.92 12.20
N LEU A 674 -23.93 -13.24 13.36
CA LEU A 674 -22.88 -12.45 14.00
C LEU A 674 -21.51 -13.15 13.95
N LEU A 675 -21.32 -14.11 13.03
CA LEU A 675 -20.02 -14.74 12.85
C LEU A 675 -18.97 -13.73 12.37
N PRO A 676 -17.75 -13.75 12.92
CA PRO A 676 -16.68 -12.88 12.46
C PRO A 676 -16.06 -13.33 11.13
N HIS A 677 -16.16 -14.62 10.81
CA HIS A 677 -15.70 -15.21 9.54
C HIS A 677 -16.41 -16.55 9.30
N GLN A 678 -16.32 -17.05 8.07
CA GLN A 678 -16.80 -18.36 7.67
C GLN A 678 -15.96 -19.46 8.34
N HIS A 679 -16.61 -20.51 8.82
CA HIS A 679 -16.01 -21.71 9.41
C HIS A 679 -16.28 -22.98 8.59
N SER A 680 -17.11 -22.91 7.55
CA SER A 680 -17.16 -23.91 6.48
C SER A 680 -16.03 -23.67 5.48
N GLN A 681 -15.75 -24.67 4.64
CA GLN A 681 -14.79 -24.57 3.54
C GLN A 681 -13.35 -24.24 3.99
N LEU A 682 -12.92 -24.89 5.08
CA LEU A 682 -11.58 -24.72 5.65
C LEU A 682 -10.57 -25.76 5.14
N GLY A 683 -11.03 -26.73 4.36
CA GLY A 683 -10.24 -27.85 3.89
C GLY A 683 -9.41 -27.54 2.65
N PRO A 684 -8.70 -28.56 2.14
CA PRO A 684 -8.49 -29.88 2.74
C PRO A 684 -7.19 -29.98 3.56
N GLY A 685 -7.15 -30.93 4.50
CA GLY A 685 -5.91 -31.38 5.13
C GLY A 685 -5.03 -32.19 4.17
N GLN A 686 -3.73 -32.27 4.46
CA GLN A 686 -2.78 -33.10 3.71
C GLN A 686 -1.78 -33.81 4.62
N ALA A 687 -1.28 -34.96 4.18
CA ALA A 687 -0.21 -35.69 4.86
C ALA A 687 0.81 -36.22 3.84
N TRP A 688 2.09 -36.22 4.24
CA TRP A 688 3.22 -36.61 3.40
C TRP A 688 4.00 -37.73 4.07
N GLY A 689 4.27 -38.81 3.34
CA GLY A 689 4.97 -39.98 3.87
C GLY A 689 5.12 -41.07 2.80
N ASP A 690 6.11 -41.95 2.96
CA ASP A 690 6.30 -43.12 2.10
C ASP A 690 5.31 -44.21 2.54
N VAL A 691 4.25 -44.43 1.76
CA VAL A 691 3.17 -45.37 2.12
C VAL A 691 3.29 -46.71 1.39
N ASP A 692 4.07 -46.79 0.30
CA ASP A 692 4.30 -48.04 -0.43
C ASP A 692 5.72 -48.63 -0.27
N GLY A 693 6.52 -48.01 0.59
CA GLY A 693 7.82 -48.51 1.05
C GLY A 693 8.92 -48.43 -0.02
N ASP A 694 8.72 -47.61 -1.06
CA ASP A 694 9.66 -47.50 -2.18
C ASP A 694 10.78 -46.45 -1.95
N GLY A 695 10.73 -45.76 -0.81
CA GLY A 695 11.67 -44.71 -0.41
C GLY A 695 11.33 -43.34 -0.97
N LEU A 696 10.22 -43.19 -1.69
CA LEU A 696 9.72 -41.91 -2.20
C LEU A 696 8.57 -41.40 -1.32
N THR A 697 8.53 -40.09 -1.09
CA THR A 697 7.44 -39.47 -0.33
C THR A 697 6.18 -39.37 -1.18
N ASP A 698 5.10 -39.96 -0.69
CA ASP A 698 3.74 -39.91 -1.23
C ASP A 698 2.91 -38.83 -0.52
N VAL A 699 1.72 -38.55 -1.07
CA VAL A 699 0.83 -37.51 -0.56
C VAL A 699 -0.60 -38.02 -0.45
N TYR A 700 -1.18 -37.91 0.74
CA TYR A 700 -2.63 -37.93 0.91
C TYR A 700 -3.16 -36.51 0.87
N LEU A 701 -4.16 -36.27 0.02
CA LEU A 701 -4.93 -35.03 -0.02
C LEU A 701 -6.35 -35.33 0.45
N GLY A 702 -6.77 -34.61 1.49
CA GLY A 702 -8.14 -34.63 1.95
C GLY A 702 -9.12 -34.10 0.89
N SER A 703 -10.41 -34.17 1.18
CA SER A 703 -11.43 -33.65 0.30
C SER A 703 -12.59 -32.98 1.04
N PRO A 704 -13.25 -32.00 0.39
CA PRO A 704 -14.48 -31.43 0.91
C PRO A 704 -15.60 -32.47 0.83
N LYS A 705 -16.67 -32.19 1.58
CA LYS A 705 -17.88 -33.00 1.56
C LYS A 705 -18.39 -33.21 0.13
N GLY A 706 -18.71 -34.46 -0.20
CA GLY A 706 -19.19 -34.90 -1.50
C GLY A 706 -18.10 -35.46 -2.42
N GLN A 707 -16.83 -35.42 -2.02
CA GLN A 707 -15.69 -35.94 -2.78
C GLN A 707 -14.83 -36.89 -1.93
N PRO A 708 -14.24 -37.95 -2.51
CA PRO A 708 -13.33 -38.82 -1.80
C PRO A 708 -11.92 -38.22 -1.72
N GLY A 709 -11.25 -38.42 -0.59
CA GLY A 709 -9.81 -38.17 -0.44
C GLY A 709 -8.98 -38.90 -1.50
N ARG A 710 -7.79 -38.36 -1.79
CA ARG A 710 -6.93 -38.79 -2.90
C ARG A 710 -5.55 -39.16 -2.41
N LEU A 711 -5.09 -40.35 -2.75
CA LEU A 711 -3.72 -40.78 -2.52
C LEU A 711 -2.89 -40.65 -3.80
N LEU A 712 -1.77 -39.94 -3.71
CA LEU A 712 -0.83 -39.68 -4.80
C LEU A 712 0.48 -40.39 -4.50
N LEU A 713 0.74 -41.46 -5.23
CA LEU A 713 1.97 -42.24 -5.08
C LEU A 713 3.04 -41.69 -6.02
N ARG A 714 4.18 -41.29 -5.48
CA ARG A 714 5.31 -40.79 -6.24
C ARG A 714 5.98 -41.94 -6.97
N ARG A 715 6.30 -41.76 -8.25
CA ARG A 715 6.91 -42.79 -9.11
C ARG A 715 8.28 -42.44 -9.64
N GLY A 716 8.81 -41.29 -9.23
CA GLY A 716 10.14 -40.82 -9.60
C GLY A 716 10.12 -39.39 -10.07
N LEU A 717 11.01 -39.08 -11.01
CA LEU A 717 11.05 -37.80 -11.71
C LEU A 717 10.65 -37.99 -13.18
N ASP A 718 9.99 -37.00 -13.77
CA ASP A 718 9.77 -36.93 -15.21
C ASP A 718 11.04 -36.52 -15.98
N GLU A 719 10.92 -36.34 -17.29
CA GLU A 719 12.04 -35.95 -18.16
C GLU A 719 12.63 -34.57 -17.81
N ASP A 720 11.85 -33.70 -17.17
CA ASP A 720 12.23 -32.36 -16.73
C ASP A 720 12.69 -32.31 -15.25
N GLY A 721 12.84 -33.48 -14.63
CA GLY A 721 13.27 -33.61 -13.24
C GLY A 721 12.22 -33.20 -12.22
N ASN A 722 10.93 -33.12 -12.59
CA ASN A 722 9.82 -32.86 -11.67
C ASN A 722 9.30 -34.16 -11.05
N PRO A 723 8.79 -34.13 -9.81
CA PRO A 723 8.18 -35.32 -9.21
C PRO A 723 6.94 -35.76 -10.00
N PHE A 724 6.94 -37.02 -10.44
CA PHE A 724 5.82 -37.65 -11.13
C PHE A 724 4.98 -38.48 -10.16
N PHE A 725 3.67 -38.23 -10.13
CA PHE A 725 2.73 -38.92 -9.25
C PHE A 725 1.71 -39.73 -10.03
N THR A 726 1.35 -40.88 -9.47
CA THR A 726 0.21 -41.70 -9.90
C THR A 726 -0.87 -41.65 -8.83
N MET A 727 -2.08 -41.25 -9.22
CA MET A 727 -3.21 -41.20 -8.31
C MET A 727 -3.80 -42.61 -8.14
N ARG A 728 -3.93 -43.05 -6.89
CA ARG A 728 -4.74 -44.23 -6.53
C ARG A 728 -6.17 -43.78 -6.32
N MET A 729 -6.99 -44.09 -7.30
CA MET A 729 -8.44 -43.89 -7.24
C MET A 729 -9.08 -45.07 -6.50
N HIS A 730 -10.03 -44.81 -5.60
CA HIS A 730 -10.83 -45.82 -4.88
C HIS A 730 -10.05 -46.67 -3.84
N GLN A 731 -9.71 -46.03 -2.74
CA GLN A 731 -9.40 -46.65 -1.43
C GLN A 731 -10.56 -46.28 -0.46
N PRO A 732 -10.69 -46.75 0.80
CA PRO A 732 -11.96 -46.70 1.55
C PRO A 732 -12.56 -45.30 1.73
N PHE A 733 -11.82 -44.25 1.36
CA PHE A 733 -12.24 -42.87 1.17
C PHE A 733 -13.55 -42.70 0.37
N THR A 734 -13.84 -43.55 -0.62
CA THR A 734 -15.11 -43.44 -1.39
C THR A 734 -16.36 -43.79 -0.59
N GLU A 735 -16.22 -44.52 0.50
CA GLU A 735 -17.33 -44.84 1.41
C GLU A 735 -17.63 -43.67 2.37
N MET A 736 -16.73 -42.69 2.43
CA MET A 736 -16.75 -41.59 3.41
C MET A 736 -16.99 -40.20 2.77
N ILE A 737 -17.52 -40.15 1.54
CA ILE A 737 -17.81 -38.90 0.80
C ILE A 737 -18.78 -37.95 1.53
N GLY A 738 -19.49 -38.42 2.57
CA GLY A 738 -20.38 -37.58 3.38
C GLY A 738 -19.65 -36.71 4.40
N GLN A 739 -18.34 -36.88 4.55
CA GLN A 739 -17.49 -36.22 5.53
C GLN A 739 -16.48 -35.31 4.83
N GLU A 740 -15.93 -34.35 5.56
CA GLU A 740 -14.93 -33.39 5.09
C GLU A 740 -13.62 -33.61 5.86
N ASP A 741 -12.49 -33.59 5.15
CA ASP A 741 -11.16 -33.91 5.67
C ASP A 741 -10.38 -32.61 5.98
N LEU A 742 -10.30 -32.21 7.25
CA LEU A 742 -9.59 -30.98 7.65
C LEU A 742 -8.14 -31.22 8.08
N GLY A 743 -7.89 -32.28 8.84
CA GLY A 743 -6.54 -32.67 9.28
C GLY A 743 -6.20 -34.07 8.77
N ALA A 744 -4.94 -34.33 8.45
CA ALA A 744 -4.48 -35.66 8.07
C ALA A 744 -3.08 -35.91 8.64
N LEU A 745 -2.81 -37.15 9.01
CA LEU A 745 -1.55 -37.60 9.60
C LEU A 745 -1.20 -39.01 9.12
N LEU A 746 0.06 -39.22 8.74
CA LEU A 746 0.61 -40.55 8.50
C LEU A 746 1.45 -40.98 9.71
N LEU A 747 1.16 -42.17 10.26
CA LEU A 747 1.79 -42.72 11.46
C LEU A 747 1.83 -44.26 11.38
N ASP A 748 2.64 -44.91 12.21
CA ASP A 748 2.60 -46.38 12.37
C ASP A 748 1.69 -46.66 13.58
N ALA A 749 0.41 -46.95 13.34
CA ALA A 749 -0.61 -47.04 14.38
C ALA A 749 -0.73 -48.45 14.97
N ASP A 750 -0.43 -49.50 14.20
CA ASP A 750 -0.48 -50.88 14.67
C ASP A 750 0.89 -51.52 14.96
N GLY A 751 1.98 -50.79 14.69
CA GLY A 751 3.36 -51.16 15.02
C GLY A 751 3.98 -52.14 14.03
N ASP A 752 3.42 -52.27 12.82
CA ASP A 752 3.92 -53.18 11.79
C ASP A 752 5.03 -52.57 10.91
N GLY A 753 5.28 -51.27 11.07
CA GLY A 753 6.34 -50.52 10.43
C GLY A 753 5.95 -49.83 9.12
N ASP A 754 4.69 -49.93 8.69
CA ASP A 754 4.16 -49.15 7.58
C ASP A 754 3.53 -47.82 8.05
N ARG A 755 2.98 -47.05 7.10
CA ARG A 755 2.38 -45.74 7.37
C ARG A 755 0.87 -45.81 7.19
N ASP A 756 0.17 -45.92 8.30
CA ASP A 756 -1.27 -45.77 8.45
C ASP A 756 -1.71 -44.31 8.32
N LEU A 757 -2.97 -44.11 7.94
CA LEU A 757 -3.55 -42.78 7.72
C LEU A 757 -4.64 -42.48 8.74
N PHE A 758 -4.43 -41.42 9.51
CA PHE A 758 -5.45 -40.82 10.38
C PHE A 758 -5.99 -39.53 9.74
N VAL A 759 -7.32 -39.38 9.72
CA VAL A 759 -8.02 -38.23 9.13
C VAL A 759 -8.99 -37.63 10.14
N VAL A 760 -8.81 -36.34 10.40
CA VAL A 760 -9.67 -35.53 11.26
C VAL A 760 -10.84 -35.01 10.45
N SER A 761 -12.06 -35.26 10.94
CA SER A 761 -13.27 -34.72 10.32
C SER A 761 -13.60 -33.34 10.89
N GLY A 762 -13.97 -32.41 10.02
CA GLY A 762 -14.55 -31.15 10.45
C GLY A 762 -15.51 -30.61 9.43
N SER A 763 -16.50 -29.85 9.90
CA SER A 763 -17.46 -29.10 9.10
C SER A 763 -18.39 -28.34 10.04
N VAL A 764 -18.92 -27.21 9.59
CA VAL A 764 -20.05 -26.53 10.26
C VAL A 764 -21.36 -26.65 9.47
N GLU A 765 -21.34 -27.40 8.36
CA GLU A 765 -22.46 -27.62 7.44
C GLU A 765 -23.46 -28.68 7.94
N CYS A 766 -23.33 -29.11 9.20
CA CYS A 766 -24.13 -30.16 9.83
C CYS A 766 -24.63 -29.74 11.22
N GLU A 767 -25.49 -30.55 11.84
CA GLU A 767 -25.94 -30.29 13.22
C GLU A 767 -24.86 -30.68 14.25
N PRO A 768 -24.84 -30.05 15.44
CA PRO A 768 -23.99 -30.53 16.54
C PRO A 768 -24.23 -32.02 16.77
N GLY A 769 -23.16 -32.80 16.87
CA GLY A 769 -23.28 -34.23 17.10
C GLY A 769 -23.44 -35.09 15.85
N ASP A 770 -23.38 -34.51 14.64
CA ASP A 770 -23.56 -35.27 13.40
C ASP A 770 -22.50 -36.38 13.24
N PRO A 771 -22.88 -37.61 12.87
CA PRO A 771 -21.93 -38.71 12.66
C PRO A 771 -20.85 -38.41 11.62
N SER A 772 -21.10 -37.49 10.67
CA SER A 772 -20.12 -37.04 9.68
C SER A 772 -18.91 -36.31 10.27
N LEU A 773 -18.96 -35.94 11.55
CA LEU A 773 -17.83 -35.37 12.30
C LEU A 773 -16.93 -36.42 12.95
N GLY A 774 -17.16 -37.72 12.69
CA GLY A 774 -16.31 -38.79 13.22
C GLY A 774 -14.96 -38.91 12.49
N ASP A 775 -13.86 -38.84 13.22
CA ASP A 775 -12.50 -39.10 12.70
C ASP A 775 -12.36 -40.53 12.15
N ARG A 776 -11.33 -40.75 11.34
CA ARG A 776 -11.11 -42.02 10.62
C ARG A 776 -9.65 -42.46 10.76
N LEU A 777 -9.45 -43.74 11.04
CA LEU A 777 -8.15 -44.42 10.94
C LEU A 777 -8.23 -45.45 9.82
N TYR A 778 -7.22 -45.47 8.97
CA TYR A 778 -7.05 -46.44 7.90
C TYR A 778 -5.69 -47.12 8.05
N LEU A 779 -5.71 -48.45 8.15
CA LEU A 779 -4.53 -49.28 8.22
C LEU A 779 -3.99 -49.56 6.82
N ASN A 780 -2.68 -49.44 6.63
CA ASN A 780 -2.00 -49.71 5.36
C ASN A 780 -1.56 -51.19 5.29
N ASP A 781 -1.14 -51.65 4.11
CA ASP A 781 -0.58 -53.00 3.88
C ASP A 781 0.91 -52.96 3.47
N GLY A 782 1.54 -51.80 3.64
CA GLY A 782 2.88 -51.46 3.20
C GLY A 782 3.02 -51.23 1.69
N LYS A 783 1.92 -51.21 0.92
CA LYS A 783 1.92 -50.97 -0.54
C LYS A 783 1.01 -49.81 -0.95
N GLY A 784 0.55 -49.02 0.02
CA GLY A 784 -0.38 -47.92 -0.17
C GLY A 784 -1.82 -48.38 -0.42
N GLU A 785 -2.18 -49.60 -0.01
CA GLU A 785 -3.56 -50.09 0.00
C GLU A 785 -4.13 -50.00 1.41
N PHE A 786 -5.13 -49.14 1.59
CA PHE A 786 -5.67 -48.79 2.90
C PHE A 786 -6.96 -49.56 3.19
N THR A 787 -7.15 -49.99 4.44
CA THR A 787 -8.40 -50.59 4.93
C THR A 787 -8.79 -49.99 6.27
N GLY A 788 -10.07 -49.94 6.62
CA GLY A 788 -10.52 -49.40 7.90
C GLY A 788 -11.56 -48.29 7.78
N GLY A 789 -11.61 -47.42 8.79
CA GLY A 789 -12.59 -46.35 8.91
C GLY A 789 -12.89 -46.00 10.38
N SER A 790 -13.96 -45.26 10.61
CA SER A 790 -14.34 -44.76 11.95
C SER A 790 -14.59 -45.85 13.01
N HIS A 791 -14.84 -47.08 12.60
CA HIS A 791 -15.07 -48.22 13.50
C HIS A 791 -13.81 -48.71 14.24
N LEU A 792 -12.61 -48.31 13.77
CA LEU A 792 -11.34 -48.58 14.45
C LEU A 792 -11.07 -47.62 15.61
N LEU A 793 -11.86 -46.56 15.73
CA LEU A 793 -11.70 -45.55 16.76
C LEU A 793 -12.82 -45.67 17.82
N PRO A 794 -12.54 -45.30 19.08
CA PRO A 794 -13.55 -45.29 20.12
C PRO A 794 -14.65 -44.28 19.75
N HIS A 795 -15.92 -44.70 19.89
CA HIS A 795 -17.06 -43.81 19.63
C HIS A 795 -16.90 -42.54 20.48
N PRO A 796 -16.93 -41.34 19.88
CA PRO A 796 -16.60 -40.10 20.57
C PRO A 796 -17.64 -39.64 21.62
N GLY A 797 -18.69 -40.43 21.89
CA GLY A 797 -19.85 -40.01 22.69
C GLY A 797 -20.63 -38.84 22.08
N ALA A 798 -21.62 -38.31 22.80
CA ALA A 798 -22.43 -37.16 22.36
C ALA A 798 -21.62 -35.84 22.33
N ASP A 799 -20.57 -35.74 23.15
CA ASP A 799 -19.77 -34.52 23.33
C ASP A 799 -18.48 -34.49 22.47
N GLY A 800 -18.20 -35.55 21.70
CA GLY A 800 -16.99 -35.65 20.86
C GLY A 800 -17.24 -35.64 19.34
N HIS A 801 -18.50 -35.52 18.90
CA HIS A 801 -18.84 -35.20 17.51
C HIS A 801 -18.88 -33.67 17.35
N ALA A 802 -17.69 -33.07 17.31
CA ALA A 802 -17.49 -31.65 17.05
C ALA A 802 -16.57 -31.47 15.85
N SER A 803 -16.58 -30.31 15.21
CA SER A 803 -15.71 -30.07 14.06
C SER A 803 -14.26 -30.04 14.52
N GLY A 804 -13.47 -31.04 14.13
CA GLY A 804 -12.02 -31.05 14.33
C GLY A 804 -11.29 -30.08 13.40
N SER A 805 -9.98 -30.00 13.52
CA SER A 805 -9.11 -29.22 12.61
C SER A 805 -7.76 -29.87 12.35
N VAL A 806 -7.11 -30.38 13.38
CA VAL A 806 -5.70 -30.81 13.34
C VAL A 806 -5.48 -32.07 14.16
N ALA A 807 -4.42 -32.82 13.84
CA ALA A 807 -3.95 -33.92 14.65
C ALA A 807 -2.42 -33.97 14.70
N ALA A 808 -1.88 -34.50 15.79
CA ALA A 808 -0.47 -34.81 15.96
C ALA A 808 -0.32 -36.16 16.69
N ALA A 809 0.75 -36.90 16.38
CA ALA A 809 1.06 -38.15 17.07
C ALA A 809 2.37 -38.08 17.85
N ALA A 810 2.38 -38.68 19.03
CA ALA A 810 3.56 -38.85 19.86
C ALA A 810 3.33 -40.03 20.82
N ASP A 811 4.40 -40.71 21.20
CA ASP A 811 4.41 -41.67 22.31
C ASP A 811 4.34 -40.87 23.64
N PHE A 812 3.12 -40.53 24.05
CA PHE A 812 2.86 -39.59 25.14
C PHE A 812 3.09 -40.24 26.50
N ASP A 813 2.70 -41.51 26.65
CA ASP A 813 2.84 -42.25 27.91
C ASP A 813 4.14 -43.07 28.02
N ARG A 814 4.93 -43.13 26.94
CA ARG A 814 6.25 -43.78 26.83
C ARG A 814 6.16 -45.30 26.86
N ASP A 815 5.08 -45.87 26.36
CA ASP A 815 4.92 -47.32 26.20
C ASP A 815 5.47 -47.85 24.86
N GLY A 816 5.77 -46.94 23.93
CA GLY A 816 6.38 -47.23 22.63
C GLY A 816 5.40 -47.28 21.48
N ASP A 817 4.09 -47.15 21.74
CA ASP A 817 3.05 -46.99 20.74
C ASP A 817 2.75 -45.49 20.52
N LEU A 818 2.33 -45.11 19.32
CA LEU A 818 2.01 -43.70 19.02
C LEU A 818 0.57 -43.37 19.43
N ASP A 819 0.43 -42.38 20.31
CA ASP A 819 -0.85 -41.77 20.70
C ASP A 819 -1.20 -40.61 19.75
N ILE A 820 -2.48 -40.26 19.66
CA ILE A 820 -2.97 -39.20 18.77
C ILE A 820 -3.70 -38.11 19.56
N PHE A 821 -3.21 -36.88 19.45
CA PHE A 821 -3.97 -35.69 19.84
C PHE A 821 -4.83 -35.21 18.67
N VAL A 822 -6.12 -34.95 18.92
CA VAL A 822 -7.07 -34.38 17.97
C VAL A 822 -7.56 -33.02 18.49
N GLY A 823 -7.26 -31.98 17.74
CA GLY A 823 -7.70 -30.61 18.01
C GLY A 823 -9.14 -30.39 17.54
N GLY A 824 -10.02 -30.06 18.49
CA GLY A 824 -11.35 -29.55 18.23
C GLY A 824 -11.28 -28.08 17.82
N ARG A 825 -12.01 -27.74 16.75
CA ARG A 825 -12.16 -26.35 16.29
C ARG A 825 -13.42 -25.74 16.86
N VAL A 826 -14.60 -26.08 16.33
CA VAL A 826 -15.89 -25.43 16.67
C VAL A 826 -17.02 -26.45 16.80
N VAL A 827 -18.03 -26.10 17.59
CA VAL A 827 -19.32 -26.82 17.57
C VAL A 827 -20.21 -26.18 16.49
N PRO A 828 -20.74 -26.94 15.51
CA PRO A 828 -21.55 -26.39 14.42
C PRO A 828 -22.70 -25.51 14.92
N GLY A 829 -22.81 -24.28 14.42
CA GLY A 829 -23.88 -23.35 14.81
C GLY A 829 -23.77 -22.78 16.23
N GLN A 830 -22.66 -23.01 16.93
CA GLN A 830 -22.44 -22.55 18.31
C GLN A 830 -21.14 -21.78 18.53
N TYR A 831 -20.50 -21.22 17.50
CA TYR A 831 -19.34 -20.34 17.70
C TYR A 831 -19.65 -19.21 18.71
N PRO A 832 -18.76 -18.88 19.67
CA PRO A 832 -17.36 -19.34 19.83
C PRO A 832 -17.18 -20.52 20.80
N VAL A 833 -18.20 -21.37 20.99
CA VAL A 833 -18.07 -22.54 21.86
C VAL A 833 -16.96 -23.46 21.33
N ALA A 834 -15.92 -23.64 22.16
CA ALA A 834 -14.80 -24.52 21.87
C ALA A 834 -15.28 -25.98 21.79
N ALA A 835 -14.85 -26.66 20.72
CA ALA A 835 -15.02 -28.10 20.58
C ALA A 835 -14.12 -28.85 21.57
N ARG A 836 -14.51 -30.06 21.96
CA ARG A 836 -13.69 -30.90 22.85
C ARG A 836 -12.47 -31.42 22.08
N ASN A 837 -11.28 -31.20 22.64
CA ASN A 837 -10.05 -31.86 22.18
C ASN A 837 -9.98 -33.30 22.73
N ARG A 838 -9.36 -34.21 21.96
CA ARG A 838 -9.25 -35.63 22.34
C ARG A 838 -7.79 -36.07 22.36
N LEU A 839 -7.46 -36.92 23.31
CA LEU A 839 -6.20 -37.67 23.32
C LEU A 839 -6.57 -39.15 23.19
N LEU A 840 -6.19 -39.75 22.08
CA LEU A 840 -6.42 -41.15 21.78
C LEU A 840 -5.15 -41.91 22.14
N VAL A 841 -5.20 -42.62 23.27
CA VAL A 841 -4.09 -43.43 23.76
C VAL A 841 -4.13 -44.80 23.10
N ASN A 842 -3.01 -45.24 22.52
CA ASN A 842 -2.89 -46.49 21.80
C ASN A 842 -2.44 -47.60 22.75
N GLY A 843 -3.25 -48.65 22.93
CA GLY A 843 -2.86 -49.82 23.72
C GLY A 843 -2.02 -50.86 22.95
N GLY A 844 -1.52 -50.48 21.77
CA GLY A 844 -0.86 -51.34 20.79
C GLY A 844 -1.84 -51.95 19.78
N GLN A 845 -1.33 -52.29 18.59
CA GLN A 845 -2.12 -52.86 17.48
C GLN A 845 -3.35 -52.01 17.11
N ALA A 846 -3.20 -50.68 17.13
CA ALA A 846 -4.25 -49.70 16.90
C ALA A 846 -5.48 -49.81 17.85
N ASP A 847 -5.32 -50.31 19.08
CA ASP A 847 -6.37 -50.29 20.11
C ASP A 847 -6.45 -48.91 20.80
N PHE A 848 -7.09 -47.96 20.13
CA PHE A 848 -7.23 -46.59 20.64
C PHE A 848 -8.32 -46.43 21.70
N ARG A 849 -8.02 -45.67 22.76
CA ARG A 849 -8.99 -45.25 23.79
C ARG A 849 -8.90 -43.76 24.04
N ASP A 850 -10.05 -43.13 24.21
CA ASP A 850 -10.14 -41.71 24.56
C ASP A 850 -9.77 -41.52 26.04
N ASP A 851 -8.63 -40.89 26.32
CA ASP A 851 -8.15 -40.68 27.68
C ASP A 851 -8.94 -39.56 28.39
N ALA A 852 -9.86 -39.99 29.25
CA ALA A 852 -10.65 -39.11 30.10
C ALA A 852 -9.83 -38.34 31.15
N ALA A 853 -8.56 -38.70 31.40
CA ALA A 853 -7.67 -37.99 32.33
C ALA A 853 -7.04 -36.73 31.71
N ALA A 854 -7.07 -36.57 30.38
CA ALA A 854 -6.57 -35.41 29.65
C ALA A 854 -7.48 -34.16 29.76
N GLN A 855 -8.12 -33.92 30.91
CA GLN A 855 -9.09 -32.84 31.10
C GLN A 855 -8.51 -31.43 30.92
N GLY A 856 -7.20 -31.26 31.15
CA GLY A 856 -6.52 -29.97 31.02
C GLY A 856 -6.41 -29.47 29.58
N ILE A 857 -6.42 -30.38 28.60
CA ILE A 857 -6.37 -30.06 27.17
C ILE A 857 -7.74 -30.18 26.50
N ALA A 858 -8.70 -30.88 27.10
CA ALA A 858 -10.01 -31.12 26.52
C ALA A 858 -10.82 -29.84 26.18
N SER A 859 -10.48 -28.69 26.76
CA SER A 859 -11.18 -27.41 26.57
C SER A 859 -10.25 -26.24 26.23
N THR A 860 -9.05 -26.51 25.69
CA THR A 860 -8.10 -25.47 25.26
C THR A 860 -8.54 -24.82 23.94
N GLY A 861 -9.62 -24.03 24.00
CA GLY A 861 -10.05 -23.10 22.96
C GLY A 861 -10.35 -23.71 21.59
N LEU A 862 -10.27 -22.86 20.55
CA LEU A 862 -10.39 -23.24 19.14
C LEU A 862 -9.00 -23.65 18.65
N VAL A 863 -8.74 -24.95 18.49
CA VAL A 863 -7.40 -25.41 18.10
C VAL A 863 -7.23 -25.29 16.58
N THR A 864 -6.14 -24.67 16.14
CA THR A 864 -5.79 -24.50 14.70
C THR A 864 -4.40 -25.07 14.35
N GLY A 865 -3.67 -25.59 15.33
CA GLY A 865 -2.36 -26.25 15.22
C GLY A 865 -2.17 -27.22 16.38
N ALA A 866 -1.45 -28.32 16.16
CA ALA A 866 -1.25 -29.41 17.11
C ALA A 866 0.24 -29.64 17.39
#